data_AF-T0PZZ6-F1
#
_entry.id   AF-T0PZZ6-F1
#
_cell.length_a   1.000
_cell.length_b   1.000
_cell.length_c   1.000
_cell.angle_alpha   90.00
_cell.angle_beta   90.00
_cell.angle_gamma   90.00
#
_symmetry.space_group_name_H-M   'P 1'
#
loop_
_entity.id
_entity.type
_entity.pdbx_description
1 polymer ?
#
loop_
_entity_poly.entity_id
_entity_poly.type
_entity_poly.pdbx_seq_one_letter_code
_entity_poly.pdbx_strand_id
1 'polypeptide(L)'
;MPPRCFSGVHEGPCAIADWGRCEYGWLRLAPVYLYLLVWIVLGLYMLSRNGPPHGLFRSDATTVHDHVAQGIAIASSQRKYRSLRQQRFQRAVRLLAMWAEHPQFTLMPLGLAFRITGSVFRLKYVLFAFSLTREAADALLAFSCGGLLLLLYSVKQCNTVRRRLVQPLAFDLFYIPMVATFLRLGTCPMGIEHVALPGSVICDCVDSFGYFWALGLISFVLHYCGALHHKMNVEPLATTVDFRFQPSYQFFIVMARTLCPIVSILASNADASRNETIGLLTGLLLVWSFLLEYSYRTQPCIGSGSSPNNIRVLAFSSAIYTTLASIGVLTTDASPSTLLWTLVPLPLVGVAAWKVNDRRARLFHIPNVSIVELLRDESPTIQLVGAVAALYVNPNRLVQSDHEKLLVELRRLAHGPMHTPLCRLYALRTLWFSHVEIFVARKPLLAIGEVRTAILQNYWLKDRANGDRPPRQHNLRPRSIKLSSQILNVVVERRVGRRRTSFSMLLANRVRSNCNGASHRTTGPSADHIALQSPATTTKCSVVNIRGAPWISYIQPTDDVVATANDFFRLALDIWAQSAAHQDRVAMRECALFLLQWYRTGHLNLQPVVYLQILSALCMVGTTKHIIDATHSLYNATLDKVTPVNLWLEHPGCIDHFAFALKVQSRSTVTKCASIMALIVESAKSTRAPPRRWTPAAIESVEVALSAWTHVYRISDCLERVYTYLFEIHPTKARLDAAPLKQVLRSCQTVSTLTSTSRREAVAPIVVPPQLIRSASFRRLSAVSPVPELPALCKRTSEFVRSPTVGRRRSSVTEQLASIGLTSPSINMSGGLSTYQPRRSSLQPPGATPAVVKLEVLAAVDQRRSQRGQFIEILDRAYDLHAATRLHCIRFGFAEAIQSAIELYYSSLECAIHDYVETALDPAVYEFFLPHLSAYVPPTPTLRRRSWWRQ
;
A
#
# COMPACT_ATOMS: atom_id res chain seq x y z
N MET A 1 -12.78 -72.20 2.72
CA MET A 1 -12.36 -71.93 4.11
C MET A 1 -13.23 -70.82 4.66
N PRO A 2 -13.73 -70.92 5.91
CA PRO A 2 -14.50 -69.84 6.54
C PRO A 2 -13.64 -68.56 6.67
N PRO A 3 -14.21 -67.37 6.45
CA PRO A 3 -13.46 -66.12 6.50
C PRO A 3 -13.01 -65.80 7.94
N ARG A 4 -11.74 -65.41 8.11
CA ARG A 4 -11.13 -65.18 9.43
C ARG A 4 -11.11 -63.69 9.75
N CYS A 5 -12.22 -63.17 10.25
CA CYS A 5 -12.37 -61.72 10.49
C CYS A 5 -12.23 -61.28 11.95
N PHE A 6 -12.38 -62.19 12.91
CA PHE A 6 -12.38 -61.90 14.34
C PHE A 6 -11.25 -62.63 15.06
N SER A 7 -10.67 -62.00 16.08
CA SER A 7 -9.70 -62.66 16.95
C SER A 7 -10.35 -63.82 17.73
N GLY A 8 -9.64 -64.94 17.89
CA GLY A 8 -10.03 -66.03 18.79
C GLY A 8 -11.04 -67.08 18.28
N VAL A 9 -11.60 -66.94 17.06
CA VAL A 9 -12.61 -67.89 16.53
C VAL A 9 -11.97 -69.11 15.84
N HIS A 10 -10.74 -68.99 15.33
CA HIS A 10 -10.03 -70.05 14.59
C HIS A 10 -8.52 -70.04 14.90
N GLU A 11 -7.82 -71.18 14.74
CA GLU A 11 -6.36 -71.35 15.00
C GLU A 11 -5.42 -70.61 14.01
N GLY A 12 -5.78 -69.42 13.53
CA GLY A 12 -4.93 -68.64 12.64
C GLY A 12 -5.17 -67.13 12.70
N PRO A 13 -4.20 -66.31 12.27
CA PRO A 13 -4.33 -64.86 12.29
C PRO A 13 -5.47 -64.40 11.38
N CYS A 14 -6.23 -63.41 11.86
CA CYS A 14 -7.20 -62.66 11.07
C CYS A 14 -6.50 -61.93 9.90
N ALA A 15 -7.22 -61.70 8.81
CA ALA A 15 -6.65 -61.02 7.64
C ALA A 15 -7.62 -59.99 7.07
N ILE A 16 -7.14 -58.77 6.81
CA ILE A 16 -7.94 -57.71 6.18
C ILE A 16 -8.52 -58.12 4.81
N ALA A 17 -7.83 -59.02 4.09
CA ALA A 17 -8.29 -59.55 2.81
C ALA A 17 -9.66 -60.23 2.89
N ASP A 18 -10.03 -60.80 4.06
CA ASP A 18 -11.29 -61.51 4.27
C ASP A 18 -12.45 -60.60 4.69
N TRP A 19 -12.22 -59.32 5.02
CA TRP A 19 -13.29 -58.42 5.50
C TRP A 19 -14.47 -58.30 4.54
N GLY A 20 -14.21 -58.31 3.23
CA GLY A 20 -15.28 -58.27 2.22
C GLY A 20 -16.20 -59.49 2.29
N ARG A 21 -15.66 -60.67 2.65
CA ARG A 21 -16.43 -61.91 2.81
C ARG A 21 -17.25 -61.94 4.10
N CYS A 22 -16.89 -61.11 5.08
CA CYS A 22 -17.62 -60.92 6.33
C CYS A 22 -18.54 -59.70 6.32
N GLU A 23 -18.84 -59.12 5.14
CA GLU A 23 -19.67 -57.91 4.99
C GLU A 23 -19.09 -56.62 5.62
N TYR A 24 -17.82 -56.65 6.06
CA TYR A 24 -17.09 -55.51 6.61
C TYR A 24 -16.17 -54.81 5.59
N GLY A 25 -16.36 -55.06 4.30
CA GLY A 25 -15.53 -54.46 3.24
C GLY A 25 -15.53 -52.92 3.23
N TRP A 26 -16.62 -52.29 3.70
CA TRP A 26 -16.74 -50.83 3.81
C TRP A 26 -15.73 -50.22 4.79
N LEU A 27 -15.25 -50.98 5.78
CA LEU A 27 -14.22 -50.54 6.74
C LEU A 27 -12.87 -50.25 6.07
N ARG A 28 -12.64 -50.70 4.83
CA ARG A 28 -11.41 -50.38 4.08
C ARG A 28 -11.36 -48.91 3.64
N LEU A 29 -12.51 -48.35 3.27
CA LEU A 29 -12.63 -47.02 2.66
C LEU A 29 -13.21 -45.96 3.58
N ALA A 30 -14.16 -46.33 4.45
CA ALA A 30 -14.82 -45.37 5.35
C ALA A 30 -13.82 -44.55 6.23
N PRO A 31 -12.79 -45.17 6.84
CA PRO A 31 -11.76 -44.43 7.57
C PRO A 31 -11.03 -43.42 6.69
N VAL A 32 -10.65 -43.81 5.47
CA VAL A 32 -9.91 -42.95 4.52
C VAL A 32 -10.74 -41.73 4.13
N TYR A 33 -12.03 -41.92 3.83
CA TYR A 33 -12.94 -40.81 3.56
C TYR A 33 -13.15 -39.91 4.77
N LEU A 34 -13.19 -40.47 5.98
CA LEU A 34 -13.24 -39.66 7.20
C LEU A 34 -11.99 -38.81 7.38
N TYR A 35 -10.79 -39.36 7.15
CA TYR A 35 -9.55 -38.58 7.17
C TYR A 35 -9.56 -37.46 6.13
N LEU A 36 -10.04 -37.74 4.93
CA LEU A 36 -10.20 -36.73 3.87
C LEU A 36 -11.18 -35.64 4.29
N LEU A 37 -12.33 -36.00 4.85
CA LEU A 37 -13.33 -35.05 5.35
C LEU A 37 -12.75 -34.18 6.47
N VAL A 38 -12.08 -34.78 7.45
CA VAL A 38 -11.42 -34.09 8.55
C VAL A 38 -10.35 -33.13 8.03
N TRP A 39 -9.53 -33.56 7.06
CA TRP A 39 -8.52 -32.72 6.40
C TRP A 39 -9.15 -31.51 5.69
N ILE A 40 -10.24 -31.70 4.93
CA ILE A 40 -10.95 -30.60 4.25
C ILE A 40 -11.60 -29.66 5.25
N VAL A 41 -12.39 -30.19 6.19
CA VAL A 41 -13.18 -29.38 7.13
C VAL A 41 -12.28 -28.59 8.08
N LEU A 42 -11.26 -29.22 8.68
CA LEU A 42 -10.31 -28.52 9.54
C LEU A 42 -9.45 -27.53 8.74
N GLY A 43 -9.05 -27.90 7.52
CA GLY A 43 -8.32 -27.01 6.62
C GLY A 43 -9.10 -25.75 6.31
N LEU A 44 -10.36 -25.89 5.87
CA LEU A 44 -11.26 -24.78 5.57
C LEU A 44 -11.59 -23.94 6.82
N TYR A 45 -11.84 -24.59 7.96
CA TYR A 45 -12.07 -23.91 9.23
C TYR A 45 -10.87 -23.04 9.61
N MET A 46 -9.65 -23.59 9.56
CA MET A 46 -8.42 -22.85 9.86
C MET A 46 -8.14 -21.75 8.84
N LEU A 47 -8.48 -21.95 7.56
CA LEU A 47 -8.35 -20.93 6.53
C LEU A 47 -9.28 -19.75 6.81
N SER A 48 -10.57 -20.03 7.10
CA SER A 48 -11.58 -19.01 7.39
C SER A 48 -11.26 -18.18 8.64
N ARG A 49 -10.73 -18.82 9.69
CA ARG A 49 -10.37 -18.15 10.95
C ARG A 49 -9.22 -17.15 10.79
N ASN A 50 -8.31 -17.37 9.84
CA ASN A 50 -7.10 -16.57 9.69
C ASN A 50 -7.20 -15.49 8.59
N GLY A 51 -8.35 -15.33 7.96
CA GLY A 51 -8.66 -14.20 7.07
C GLY A 51 -9.56 -14.57 5.89
N PRO A 52 -10.16 -13.58 5.19
CA PRO A 52 -11.03 -13.84 4.06
C PRO A 52 -10.25 -14.50 2.89
N PRO A 53 -10.84 -15.52 2.21
CA PRO A 53 -10.23 -16.22 1.07
C PRO A 53 -9.74 -15.28 -0.05
N HIS A 54 -10.39 -14.13 -0.19
CA HIS A 54 -10.06 -13.13 -1.20
C HIS A 54 -8.67 -12.49 -1.02
N GLY A 55 -8.12 -12.47 0.20
CA GLY A 55 -6.75 -12.00 0.45
C GLY A 55 -5.68 -13.06 0.16
N LEU A 56 -6.05 -14.35 0.07
CA LEU A 56 -5.13 -15.48 -0.08
C LEU A 56 -4.68 -15.67 -1.55
N PHE A 57 -5.54 -15.30 -2.50
CA PHE A 57 -5.29 -15.40 -3.95
C PHE A 57 -4.83 -14.09 -4.62
N ARG A 58 -4.89 -12.96 -3.92
CA ARG A 58 -4.53 -11.65 -4.46
C ARG A 58 -3.07 -11.34 -4.17
N SER A 59 -2.17 -12.03 -4.85
CA SER A 59 -0.73 -11.88 -4.67
C SER A 59 -0.07 -11.70 -6.04
N ASP A 60 0.20 -10.45 -6.40
CA ASP A 60 1.10 -10.12 -7.51
C ASP A 60 2.50 -9.94 -6.90
N ALA A 61 3.52 -10.57 -7.51
CA ALA A 61 4.91 -10.47 -7.08
C ALA A 61 5.33 -9.00 -6.90
N THR A 62 4.86 -8.10 -7.77
CA THR A 62 5.17 -6.66 -7.67
C THR A 62 4.67 -6.03 -6.36
N THR A 63 3.51 -6.47 -5.87
CA THR A 63 2.91 -6.00 -4.61
C THR A 63 3.56 -6.64 -3.38
N VAL A 64 4.00 -7.91 -3.51
CA VAL A 64 4.73 -8.63 -2.45
C VAL A 64 6.14 -8.07 -2.28
N HIS A 65 6.76 -7.63 -3.38
CA HIS A 65 8.11 -7.07 -3.41
C HIS A 65 8.16 -5.55 -3.26
N ASP A 66 7.14 -4.92 -2.66
CA ASP A 66 7.21 -3.51 -2.26
C ASP A 66 8.47 -3.26 -1.43
N HIS A 67 9.36 -2.39 -1.95
CA HIS A 67 10.64 -2.07 -1.33
C HIS A 67 10.49 -1.58 0.12
N VAL A 68 9.37 -0.93 0.43
CA VAL A 68 9.08 -0.48 1.80
C VAL A 68 8.81 -1.68 2.72
N ALA A 69 7.99 -2.62 2.29
CA ALA A 69 7.68 -3.83 3.05
C ALA A 69 8.93 -4.70 3.24
N GLN A 70 9.77 -4.81 2.20
CA GLN A 70 11.05 -5.53 2.24
C GLN A 70 12.03 -4.90 3.23
N GLY A 71 12.21 -3.57 3.18
CA GLY A 71 13.07 -2.85 4.11
C GLY A 71 12.59 -2.99 5.57
N ILE A 72 11.28 -2.93 5.82
CA ILE A 72 10.72 -3.16 7.17
C ILE A 72 10.97 -4.61 7.64
N ALA A 73 10.83 -5.59 6.75
CA ALA A 73 11.13 -6.98 7.09
C ALA A 73 12.60 -7.14 7.49
N ILE A 74 13.54 -6.55 6.73
CA ILE A 74 14.97 -6.56 7.04
C ILE A 74 15.29 -5.76 8.32
N ALA A 75 14.66 -4.61 8.54
CA ALA A 75 14.82 -3.86 9.79
C ALA A 75 14.41 -4.70 11.01
N SER A 76 13.29 -5.41 10.90
CA SER A 76 12.78 -6.28 11.96
C SER A 76 13.66 -7.50 12.19
N SER A 77 14.45 -7.87 11.18
CA SER A 77 15.27 -9.06 11.18
C SER A 77 16.63 -8.90 11.85
N GLN A 78 17.21 -7.70 11.82
CA GLN A 78 18.51 -7.45 12.42
C GLN A 78 18.47 -7.73 13.94
N ARG A 79 19.36 -8.62 14.39
CA ARG A 79 19.55 -9.00 15.80
C ARG A 79 21.05 -9.05 16.12
N LYS A 80 21.42 -8.87 17.40
CA LYS A 80 22.82 -8.95 17.85
C LYS A 80 23.45 -10.29 17.49
N TYR A 81 24.68 -10.25 16.95
CA TYR A 81 25.49 -11.33 16.37
C TYR A 81 25.46 -12.72 17.05
N ARG A 82 25.15 -12.83 18.35
CA ARG A 82 25.10 -14.12 19.07
C ARG A 82 24.01 -15.08 18.54
N SER A 83 23.06 -14.61 17.70
CA SER A 83 21.99 -15.43 17.10
C SER A 83 22.29 -16.04 15.73
N LEU A 84 23.41 -15.70 15.07
CA LEU A 84 23.69 -16.12 13.68
C LEU A 84 23.91 -17.64 13.53
N ARG A 85 24.66 -18.28 14.45
CA ARG A 85 24.90 -19.75 14.40
C ARG A 85 23.59 -20.54 14.58
N GLN A 86 22.71 -20.03 15.43
CA GLN A 86 21.42 -20.64 15.74
C GLN A 86 20.44 -20.55 14.55
N GLN A 87 20.48 -19.44 13.83
CA GLN A 87 19.69 -19.19 12.62
C GLN A 87 20.11 -20.11 11.47
N ARG A 88 21.43 -20.32 11.30
CA ARG A 88 21.97 -21.27 10.30
C ARG A 88 21.44 -22.70 10.51
N PHE A 89 21.34 -23.15 11.76
CA PHE A 89 20.81 -24.49 12.05
C PHE A 89 19.33 -24.63 11.67
N GLN A 90 18.47 -23.70 12.10
CA GLN A 90 17.04 -23.74 11.75
C GLN A 90 16.82 -23.67 10.23
N ARG A 91 17.63 -22.85 9.55
CA ARG A 91 17.65 -22.78 8.08
C ARG A 91 18.07 -24.11 7.45
N ALA A 92 19.11 -24.76 7.97
CA ALA A 92 19.56 -26.05 7.49
C ALA A 92 18.47 -27.12 7.65
N VAL A 93 17.80 -27.20 8.80
CA VAL A 93 16.70 -28.15 9.05
C VAL A 93 15.54 -27.93 8.08
N ARG A 94 15.17 -26.67 7.80
CA ARG A 94 14.10 -26.36 6.82
C ARG A 94 14.50 -26.70 5.39
N LEU A 95 15.73 -26.38 4.99
CA LEU A 95 16.25 -26.76 3.67
C LEU A 95 16.27 -28.28 3.53
N LEU A 96 16.69 -28.99 4.56
CA LEU A 96 16.67 -30.45 4.61
C LEU A 96 15.25 -30.99 4.48
N ALA A 97 14.27 -30.40 5.19
CA ALA A 97 12.86 -30.77 5.05
C ALA A 97 12.35 -30.57 3.61
N MET A 98 12.68 -29.43 2.97
CA MET A 98 12.30 -29.21 1.57
C MET A 98 12.96 -30.20 0.61
N TRP A 99 14.22 -30.57 0.85
CA TRP A 99 14.91 -31.61 0.09
C TRP A 99 14.32 -33.01 0.35
N ALA A 100 13.83 -33.29 1.55
CA ALA A 100 13.14 -34.54 1.86
C ALA A 100 11.73 -34.61 1.21
N GLU A 101 11.06 -33.48 1.05
CA GLU A 101 9.76 -33.37 0.37
C GLU A 101 9.88 -33.58 -1.15
N HIS A 102 10.99 -33.17 -1.77
CA HIS A 102 11.22 -33.30 -3.21
C HIS A 102 11.03 -34.75 -3.73
N PRO A 103 11.75 -35.77 -3.21
CA PRO A 103 11.56 -37.15 -3.64
C PRO A 103 10.15 -37.63 -3.32
N GLN A 104 9.54 -37.23 -2.20
CA GLN A 104 8.19 -37.66 -1.83
C GLN A 104 7.13 -37.18 -2.83
N PHE A 105 7.16 -35.91 -3.26
CA PHE A 105 6.25 -35.42 -4.30
C PHE A 105 6.53 -36.03 -5.67
N THR A 106 7.79 -36.27 -6.00
CA THR A 106 8.21 -36.81 -7.30
C THR A 106 7.88 -38.29 -7.45
N LEU A 107 8.05 -39.08 -6.39
CA LEU A 107 7.87 -40.53 -6.37
C LEU A 107 6.41 -40.94 -6.16
N MET A 108 5.57 -40.10 -5.57
CA MET A 108 4.17 -40.42 -5.29
C MET A 108 3.38 -40.83 -6.55
N PRO A 109 3.40 -40.07 -7.66
CA PRO A 109 2.76 -40.47 -8.92
C PRO A 109 3.30 -41.79 -9.48
N LEU A 110 4.61 -42.00 -9.35
CA LEU A 110 5.27 -43.23 -9.80
C LEU A 110 4.84 -44.44 -8.99
N GLY A 111 4.71 -44.31 -7.67
CA GLY A 111 4.20 -45.36 -6.80
C GLY A 111 2.81 -45.85 -7.21
N LEU A 112 1.93 -44.91 -7.60
CA LEU A 112 0.60 -45.23 -8.14
C LEU A 112 0.68 -45.99 -9.47
N ALA A 113 1.51 -45.52 -10.41
CA ALA A 113 1.67 -46.17 -11.71
C ALA A 113 2.31 -47.57 -11.61
N PHE A 114 3.32 -47.74 -10.77
CA PHE A 114 3.98 -49.04 -10.56
C PHE A 114 3.09 -50.07 -9.89
N ARG A 115 2.09 -49.65 -9.10
CA ARG A 115 1.08 -50.55 -8.54
C ARG A 115 0.28 -51.25 -9.66
N ILE A 116 -0.15 -50.49 -10.67
CA ILE A 116 -1.00 -50.99 -11.77
C ILE A 116 -0.19 -51.75 -12.81
N THR A 117 1.01 -51.28 -13.14
CA THR A 117 1.86 -51.87 -14.20
C THR A 117 2.61 -53.14 -13.77
N GLY A 118 2.54 -53.51 -12.48
CA GLY A 118 3.26 -54.66 -11.92
C GLY A 118 4.71 -54.30 -11.59
N SER A 119 5.06 -54.22 -10.30
CA SER A 119 6.36 -53.70 -9.87
C SER A 119 7.53 -54.68 -10.09
N VAL A 120 8.65 -54.17 -10.61
CA VAL A 120 9.98 -54.79 -10.48
C VAL A 120 10.43 -54.70 -9.02
N PHE A 121 10.71 -55.84 -8.38
CA PHE A 121 11.04 -56.00 -6.95
C PHE A 121 12.05 -54.97 -6.40
N ARG A 122 13.01 -54.49 -7.23
CA ARG A 122 14.04 -53.52 -6.84
C ARG A 122 13.54 -52.08 -6.67
N LEU A 123 12.47 -51.68 -7.35
CA LEU A 123 11.93 -50.32 -7.23
C LEU A 123 11.05 -50.15 -5.99
N LYS A 124 10.40 -51.24 -5.54
CA LYS A 124 9.75 -51.30 -4.23
C LYS A 124 10.73 -50.89 -3.13
N TYR A 125 12.00 -51.32 -3.18
CA TYR A 125 13.04 -50.93 -2.21
C TYR A 125 13.40 -49.44 -2.25
N VAL A 126 13.41 -48.78 -3.42
CA VAL A 126 13.73 -47.34 -3.53
C VAL A 126 12.55 -46.47 -3.07
N LEU A 127 11.32 -46.86 -3.43
CA LEU A 127 10.09 -46.26 -2.89
C LEU A 127 9.94 -46.53 -1.38
N PHE A 128 10.38 -47.71 -0.91
CA PHE A 128 10.45 -48.04 0.51
C PHE A 128 11.59 -47.33 1.23
N ALA A 129 12.73 -47.03 0.61
CA ALA A 129 13.88 -46.44 1.31
C ALA A 129 13.61 -45.07 1.94
N PHE A 130 12.55 -44.37 1.49
CA PHE A 130 12.10 -43.09 2.05
C PHE A 130 10.95 -43.22 3.08
N SER A 131 10.40 -44.42 3.28
CA SER A 131 9.46 -44.80 4.35
C SER A 131 10.27 -45.66 5.31
N LEU A 132 10.57 -45.23 6.55
CA LEU A 132 11.43 -46.04 7.43
C LEU A 132 10.94 -47.50 7.44
N THR A 133 11.87 -48.41 7.20
CA THR A 133 11.69 -49.75 6.63
C THR A 133 10.83 -50.72 7.44
N ARG A 134 10.21 -50.28 8.55
CA ARG A 134 9.27 -51.03 9.38
C ARG A 134 8.24 -50.07 9.96
N GLU A 135 6.96 -50.43 9.88
CA GLU A 135 5.87 -49.69 10.53
C GLU A 135 6.16 -49.46 12.03
N ALA A 136 6.84 -50.41 12.68
CA ALA A 136 7.32 -50.29 14.05
C ALA A 136 8.35 -49.16 14.26
N ALA A 137 9.27 -48.93 13.31
CA ALA A 137 10.26 -47.86 13.40
C ALA A 137 9.61 -46.48 13.20
N ASP A 138 8.67 -46.39 12.26
CA ASP A 138 7.85 -45.22 12.00
C ASP A 138 6.96 -44.87 13.20
N ALA A 139 6.33 -45.88 13.82
CA ALA A 139 5.56 -45.75 15.05
C ALA A 139 6.45 -45.31 16.21
N LEU A 140 7.62 -45.94 16.42
CA LEU A 140 8.58 -45.55 17.45
C LEU A 140 9.06 -44.10 17.27
N LEU A 141 9.34 -43.69 16.03
CA LEU A 141 9.69 -42.30 15.72
C LEU A 141 8.54 -41.35 16.05
N ALA A 142 7.31 -41.69 15.67
CA ALA A 142 6.14 -40.87 15.94
C ALA A 142 5.85 -40.73 17.45
N PHE A 143 5.91 -41.84 18.20
CA PHE A 143 5.74 -41.86 19.65
C PHE A 143 6.88 -41.14 20.38
N SER A 144 8.13 -41.33 19.98
CA SER A 144 9.27 -40.62 20.58
C SER A 144 9.21 -39.12 20.33
N CYS A 145 8.87 -38.69 19.11
CA CYS A 145 8.69 -37.27 18.78
C CYS A 145 7.48 -36.66 19.52
N GLY A 146 6.35 -37.37 19.57
CA GLY A 146 5.16 -36.96 20.31
C GLY A 146 5.40 -36.86 21.81
N GLY A 147 6.03 -37.89 22.41
CA GLY A 147 6.41 -37.93 23.81
C GLY A 147 7.40 -36.82 24.18
N LEU A 148 8.40 -36.57 23.32
CA LEU A 148 9.33 -35.47 23.51
C LEU A 148 8.63 -34.10 23.44
N LEU A 149 7.68 -33.92 22.51
CA LEU A 149 6.87 -32.70 22.43
C LEU A 149 6.04 -32.47 23.69
N LEU A 150 5.40 -33.51 24.22
CA LEU A 150 4.60 -33.46 25.45
C LEU A 150 5.47 -33.19 26.68
N LEU A 151 6.58 -33.91 26.83
CA LEU A 151 7.52 -33.73 27.94
C LEU A 151 8.09 -32.31 27.96
N LEU A 152 8.51 -31.80 26.80
CA LEU A 152 9.00 -30.42 26.68
C LEU A 152 7.87 -29.37 26.74
N TYR A 153 6.61 -29.76 26.56
CA TYR A 153 5.47 -28.89 26.81
C TYR A 153 5.30 -28.65 28.32
N SER A 154 5.45 -29.70 29.13
CA SER A 154 5.32 -29.64 30.59
C SER A 154 6.47 -28.87 31.25
N VAL A 155 7.66 -28.86 30.67
CA VAL A 155 8.83 -28.16 31.23
C VAL A 155 8.96 -26.72 30.68
N LYS A 156 8.46 -25.73 31.43
CA LYS A 156 8.51 -24.29 31.04
C LYS A 156 9.92 -23.79 30.68
N GLN A 157 10.97 -24.29 31.32
CA GLN A 157 12.36 -23.89 31.08
C GLN A 157 12.89 -24.37 29.72
N CYS A 158 12.33 -25.44 29.15
CA CYS A 158 12.75 -26.01 27.87
C CYS A 158 11.96 -25.48 26.65
N ASN A 159 11.11 -24.46 26.84
CA ASN A 159 10.34 -23.82 25.78
C ASN A 159 11.19 -23.40 24.57
N THR A 160 12.44 -23.02 24.85
CA THR A 160 13.43 -22.61 23.86
C THR A 160 13.84 -23.79 22.96
N VAL A 161 14.14 -24.95 23.53
CA VAL A 161 14.52 -26.16 22.77
C VAL A 161 13.33 -26.68 21.97
N ARG A 162 12.14 -26.74 22.60
CA ARG A 162 10.88 -27.15 21.96
C ARG A 162 10.60 -26.35 20.69
N ARG A 163 10.58 -25.02 20.79
CA ARG A 163 10.26 -24.13 19.65
C ARG A 163 11.37 -24.10 18.58
N ARG A 164 12.61 -24.47 18.93
CA ARG A 164 13.76 -24.30 18.03
C ARG A 164 14.18 -25.57 17.31
N LEU A 165 14.05 -26.73 17.95
CA LEU A 165 14.55 -28.00 17.46
C LEU A 165 13.40 -28.98 17.22
N VAL A 166 12.62 -29.27 18.26
CA VAL A 166 11.63 -30.37 18.21
C VAL A 166 10.46 -30.04 17.30
N GLN A 167 9.92 -28.81 17.36
CA GLN A 167 8.81 -28.41 16.50
C GLN A 167 9.19 -28.40 15.00
N PRO A 168 10.33 -27.82 14.56
CA PRO A 168 10.77 -27.95 13.17
C PRO A 168 11.05 -29.40 12.74
N LEU A 169 11.64 -30.23 13.60
CA LEU A 169 11.86 -31.64 13.24
C LEU A 169 10.54 -32.38 13.06
N ALA A 170 9.60 -32.26 14.01
CA ALA A 170 8.32 -32.97 13.96
C ALA A 170 7.38 -32.44 12.85
N PHE A 171 7.24 -31.12 12.71
CA PHE A 171 6.25 -30.51 11.81
C PHE A 171 6.79 -30.11 10.43
N ASP A 172 8.11 -30.13 10.20
CA ASP A 172 8.70 -29.94 8.88
C ASP A 172 9.38 -31.20 8.33
N LEU A 173 10.39 -31.72 9.02
CA LEU A 173 11.21 -32.82 8.49
C LEU A 173 10.48 -34.17 8.53
N PHE A 174 9.85 -34.50 9.65
CA PHE A 174 9.18 -35.78 9.89
C PHE A 174 7.66 -35.73 9.71
N TYR A 175 7.13 -34.64 9.16
CA TYR A 175 5.68 -34.45 9.04
C TYR A 175 5.04 -35.52 8.14
N ILE A 176 5.54 -35.70 6.91
CA ILE A 176 4.99 -36.67 5.96
C ILE A 176 5.08 -38.10 6.51
N PRO A 177 6.22 -38.59 7.03
CA PRO A 177 6.27 -39.94 7.60
C PRO A 177 5.35 -40.07 8.82
N MET A 178 5.30 -39.12 9.76
CA MET A 178 4.39 -39.21 10.90
C MET A 178 2.91 -39.26 10.48
N VAL A 179 2.50 -38.41 9.54
CA VAL A 179 1.13 -38.44 9.01
C VAL A 179 0.84 -39.76 8.30
N ALA A 180 1.78 -40.28 7.51
CA ALA A 180 1.65 -41.59 6.87
C ALA A 180 1.49 -42.70 7.92
N THR A 181 2.25 -42.67 9.02
CA THR A 181 2.13 -43.62 10.13
C THR A 181 0.77 -43.56 10.80
N PHE A 182 0.27 -42.35 11.12
CA PHE A 182 -1.03 -42.20 11.77
C PHE A 182 -2.18 -42.65 10.86
N LEU A 183 -2.08 -42.38 9.56
CA LEU A 183 -3.04 -42.88 8.59
C LEU A 183 -2.95 -44.41 8.44
N ARG A 184 -1.75 -44.99 8.33
CA ARG A 184 -1.57 -46.46 8.28
C ARG A 184 -2.16 -47.13 9.51
N LEU A 185 -1.86 -46.61 10.70
CA LEU A 185 -2.40 -47.10 11.97
C LEU A 185 -3.93 -47.08 11.97
N GLY A 186 -4.55 -46.00 11.49
CA GLY A 186 -6.01 -45.85 11.55
C GLY A 186 -6.78 -46.43 10.36
N THR A 187 -6.10 -46.86 9.29
CA THR A 187 -6.74 -47.38 8.06
C THR A 187 -6.35 -48.82 7.75
N CYS A 188 -5.35 -49.38 8.45
CA CYS A 188 -4.83 -50.74 8.32
C CYS A 188 -4.68 -51.17 6.84
N PRO A 189 -3.78 -50.56 6.05
CA PRO A 189 -3.77 -50.76 4.60
C PRO A 189 -3.25 -52.14 4.17
N MET A 190 -3.87 -52.72 3.14
CA MET A 190 -3.52 -54.07 2.67
C MET A 190 -2.08 -54.17 2.14
N GLY A 191 -1.43 -55.30 2.41
CA GLY A 191 -0.11 -55.62 1.84
C GLY A 191 1.08 -54.96 2.54
N ILE A 192 0.88 -54.46 3.77
CA ILE A 192 1.92 -53.89 4.63
C ILE A 192 1.99 -54.71 5.92
N GLU A 193 3.19 -54.88 6.48
CA GLU A 193 3.36 -55.52 7.78
C GLU A 193 2.89 -54.58 8.90
N HIS A 194 1.83 -54.98 9.61
CA HIS A 194 1.23 -54.19 10.69
C HIS A 194 1.92 -54.37 12.03
N VAL A 195 1.92 -53.31 12.85
CA VAL A 195 2.47 -53.38 14.22
C VAL A 195 1.57 -54.21 15.11
N ALA A 196 2.09 -55.34 15.62
CA ALA A 196 1.42 -56.12 16.65
C ALA A 196 1.59 -55.46 18.03
N LEU A 197 0.47 -55.18 18.71
CA LEU A 197 0.45 -54.72 20.09
C LEU A 197 0.74 -55.90 21.07
N PRO A 198 1.11 -55.61 22.33
CA PRO A 198 1.27 -56.66 23.36
C PRO A 198 0.01 -57.53 23.42
N GLY A 199 0.19 -58.86 23.34
CA GLY A 199 -0.92 -59.81 23.22
C GLY A 199 -1.27 -60.21 21.78
N SER A 200 -0.39 -59.96 20.79
CA SER A 200 -0.57 -60.33 19.37
C SER A 200 -1.78 -59.69 18.69
N VAL A 201 -2.26 -58.58 19.24
CA VAL A 201 -3.39 -57.82 18.68
C VAL A 201 -2.90 -57.04 17.46
N ILE A 202 -3.47 -57.32 16.30
CA ILE A 202 -3.16 -56.68 15.01
C ILE A 202 -4.40 -55.95 14.46
N CYS A 203 -4.18 -54.92 13.64
CA CYS A 203 -5.28 -54.14 13.07
C CYS A 203 -6.12 -54.90 12.03
N ASP A 204 -5.64 -56.07 11.57
CA ASP A 204 -6.34 -56.96 10.63
C ASP A 204 -7.63 -57.56 11.21
N CYS A 205 -7.77 -57.59 12.54
CA CYS A 205 -8.92 -58.15 13.24
C CYS A 205 -10.01 -57.08 13.41
N VAL A 206 -11.25 -57.37 12.98
CA VAL A 206 -12.37 -56.42 12.99
C VAL A 206 -12.70 -55.94 14.41
N ASP A 207 -12.64 -56.83 15.39
CA ASP A 207 -12.87 -56.54 16.82
C ASP A 207 -11.83 -55.58 17.41
N SER A 208 -10.61 -55.61 16.87
CA SER A 208 -9.50 -54.78 17.34
C SER A 208 -9.33 -53.49 16.53
N PHE A 209 -9.86 -53.44 15.30
CA PHE A 209 -9.73 -52.33 14.37
C PHE A 209 -10.14 -50.97 14.96
N GLY A 210 -11.23 -50.95 15.74
CA GLY A 210 -11.74 -49.71 16.35
C GLY A 210 -10.72 -48.97 17.22
N TYR A 211 -9.87 -49.70 17.96
CA TYR A 211 -8.82 -49.11 18.79
C TYR A 211 -7.72 -48.45 17.95
N PHE A 212 -7.27 -49.14 16.91
CA PHE A 212 -6.25 -48.64 15.97
C PHE A 212 -6.77 -47.43 15.20
N TRP A 213 -8.00 -47.49 14.71
CA TRP A 213 -8.70 -46.38 14.06
C TRP A 213 -8.78 -45.13 14.96
N ALA A 214 -9.28 -45.28 16.19
CA ALA A 214 -9.42 -44.15 17.11
C ALA A 214 -8.05 -43.53 17.45
N LEU A 215 -7.05 -44.36 17.73
CA LEU A 215 -5.70 -43.93 18.06
C LEU A 215 -5.04 -43.20 16.87
N GLY A 216 -5.15 -43.75 15.67
CA GLY A 216 -4.67 -43.13 14.44
C GLY A 216 -5.35 -41.81 14.16
N LEU A 217 -6.68 -41.72 14.33
CA LEU A 217 -7.47 -40.52 14.06
C LEU A 217 -7.13 -39.38 15.02
N ILE A 218 -7.09 -39.68 16.32
CA ILE A 218 -6.73 -38.69 17.36
C ILE A 218 -5.30 -38.18 17.10
N SER A 219 -4.35 -39.08 16.83
CA SER A 219 -2.96 -38.71 16.55
C SER A 219 -2.83 -37.84 15.30
N PHE A 220 -3.56 -38.18 14.22
CA PHE A 220 -3.63 -37.38 13.00
C PHE A 220 -4.19 -36.00 13.27
N VAL A 221 -5.34 -35.87 13.95
CA VAL A 221 -5.97 -34.58 14.23
C VAL A 221 -5.06 -33.69 15.07
N LEU A 222 -4.46 -34.24 16.13
CA LEU A 222 -3.54 -33.50 17.00
C LEU A 222 -2.29 -33.06 16.24
N HIS A 223 -1.71 -33.93 15.42
CA HIS A 223 -0.51 -33.61 14.65
C HIS A 223 -0.79 -32.61 13.53
N TYR A 224 -1.88 -32.78 12.79
CA TYR A 224 -2.31 -31.88 11.72
C TYR A 224 -2.67 -30.48 12.25
N CYS A 225 -3.47 -30.40 13.32
CA CYS A 225 -3.79 -29.13 13.98
C CYS A 225 -2.53 -28.49 14.58
N GLY A 226 -1.66 -29.28 15.19
CA GLY A 226 -0.37 -28.84 15.72
C GLY A 226 0.53 -28.25 14.64
N ALA A 227 0.62 -28.91 13.47
CA ALA A 227 1.38 -28.44 12.32
C ALA A 227 0.80 -27.15 11.74
N LEU A 228 -0.52 -27.08 11.52
CA LEU A 228 -1.18 -25.86 11.06
C LEU A 228 -0.99 -24.71 12.05
N HIS A 229 -1.18 -24.95 13.35
CA HIS A 229 -0.96 -23.94 14.37
C HIS A 229 0.51 -23.49 14.42
N HIS A 230 1.45 -24.42 14.33
CA HIS A 230 2.88 -24.13 14.27
C HIS A 230 3.19 -23.25 13.04
N LYS A 231 2.73 -23.63 11.86
CA LYS A 231 2.96 -22.91 10.60
C LYS A 231 2.34 -21.53 10.54
N MET A 232 1.11 -21.39 11.05
CA MET A 232 0.35 -20.13 10.94
C MET A 232 0.65 -19.15 12.07
N ASN A 233 0.91 -19.64 13.28
CA ASN A 233 1.02 -18.78 14.47
C ASN A 233 2.43 -18.73 15.06
N VAL A 234 3.18 -19.84 15.06
CA VAL A 234 4.47 -19.92 15.78
C VAL A 234 5.63 -19.58 14.86
N GLU A 235 5.68 -20.18 13.67
CA GLU A 235 6.76 -20.01 12.71
C GLU A 235 6.96 -18.55 12.26
N PRO A 236 5.88 -17.79 11.94
CA PRO A 236 6.02 -16.40 11.50
C PRO A 236 6.59 -15.49 12.60
N LEU A 237 6.34 -15.83 13.87
CA LEU A 237 6.85 -15.09 15.03
C LEU A 237 8.28 -15.50 15.41
N ALA A 238 8.65 -16.77 15.18
CA ALA A 238 9.93 -17.33 15.60
C ALA A 238 11.08 -16.97 14.63
N THR A 239 10.81 -16.90 13.32
CA THR A 239 11.82 -16.65 12.28
C THR A 239 11.47 -15.43 11.44
N THR A 240 11.64 -14.24 12.00
CA THR A 240 11.30 -12.97 11.35
C THR A 240 12.26 -12.55 10.22
N VAL A 241 13.04 -13.46 9.62
CA VAL A 241 14.14 -13.05 8.71
C VAL A 241 14.37 -13.92 7.48
N ASP A 242 14.58 -15.22 7.61
CA ASP A 242 15.29 -15.87 6.49
C ASP A 242 14.40 -16.25 5.32
N PHE A 243 13.10 -16.45 5.56
CA PHE A 243 12.12 -16.90 4.56
C PHE A 243 10.71 -16.47 4.95
N ARG A 244 10.24 -15.31 4.50
CA ARG A 244 8.82 -14.96 4.65
C ARG A 244 8.06 -15.43 3.42
N PHE A 245 7.72 -16.72 3.40
CA PHE A 245 6.61 -17.16 2.58
C PHE A 245 5.34 -16.48 3.11
N GLN A 246 4.41 -16.14 2.20
CA GLN A 246 3.10 -15.67 2.61
C GLN A 246 2.45 -16.75 3.51
N PRO A 247 1.77 -16.41 4.62
CA PRO A 247 1.17 -17.42 5.51
C PRO A 247 0.23 -18.39 4.79
N SER A 248 -0.45 -17.91 3.74
CA SER A 248 -1.21 -18.70 2.77
C SER A 248 -0.40 -19.82 2.12
N TYR A 249 0.82 -19.52 1.69
CA TYR A 249 1.73 -20.50 1.09
C TYR A 249 2.04 -21.62 2.08
N GLN A 250 2.39 -21.28 3.32
CA GLN A 250 2.69 -22.28 4.36
C GLN A 250 1.48 -23.18 4.64
N PHE A 251 0.26 -22.63 4.60
CA PHE A 251 -0.97 -23.41 4.70
C PHE A 251 -1.12 -24.41 3.54
N PHE A 252 -1.01 -23.95 2.29
CA PHE A 252 -1.14 -24.83 1.11
C PHE A 252 -0.10 -25.95 1.09
N ILE A 253 1.11 -25.69 1.56
CA ILE A 253 2.15 -26.72 1.67
C ILE A 253 1.78 -27.78 2.70
N VAL A 254 1.26 -27.42 3.88
CA VAL A 254 0.80 -28.43 4.85
C VAL A 254 -0.34 -29.26 4.25
N MET A 255 -1.29 -28.63 3.55
CA MET A 255 -2.38 -29.34 2.86
C MET A 255 -1.83 -30.35 1.86
N ALA A 256 -0.87 -29.94 1.01
CA ALA A 256 -0.26 -30.77 0.00
C ALA A 256 0.56 -31.94 0.60
N ARG A 257 1.32 -31.67 1.68
CA ARG A 257 2.07 -32.71 2.41
C ARG A 257 1.14 -33.78 2.99
N THR A 258 -0.06 -33.41 3.45
CA THR A 258 -1.07 -34.37 3.96
C THR A 258 -1.76 -35.14 2.84
N LEU A 259 -1.96 -34.52 1.67
CA LEU A 259 -2.68 -35.14 0.56
C LEU A 259 -1.94 -36.37 0.01
N CYS A 260 -0.61 -36.33 -0.09
CA CYS A 260 0.19 -37.46 -0.59
C CYS A 260 -0.07 -38.78 0.13
N PRO A 261 0.10 -38.89 1.46
CA PRO A 261 -0.15 -40.14 2.16
C PRO A 261 -1.63 -40.56 2.14
N ILE A 262 -2.58 -39.61 2.12
CA ILE A 262 -4.02 -39.92 1.98
C ILE A 262 -4.29 -40.60 0.63
N VAL A 263 -3.80 -40.03 -0.48
CA VAL A 263 -3.99 -40.60 -1.82
C VAL A 263 -3.29 -41.95 -1.96
N SER A 264 -2.12 -42.13 -1.35
CA SER A 264 -1.38 -43.40 -1.37
C SER A 264 -2.16 -44.52 -0.68
N ILE A 265 -2.77 -44.21 0.47
CA ILE A 265 -3.58 -45.16 1.24
C ILE A 265 -4.93 -45.41 0.54
N LEU A 266 -5.55 -44.37 -0.02
CA LEU A 266 -6.78 -44.51 -0.81
C LEU A 266 -6.58 -45.45 -1.99
N ALA A 267 -5.53 -45.24 -2.78
CA ALA A 267 -5.18 -46.15 -3.87
C ALA A 267 -4.86 -47.56 -3.38
N SER A 268 -4.40 -47.68 -2.13
CA SER A 268 -4.07 -48.98 -1.52
C SER A 268 -5.25 -49.78 -1.01
N ASN A 269 -6.25 -49.11 -0.46
CA ASN A 269 -7.41 -49.77 0.11
C ASN A 269 -8.55 -49.96 -0.90
N ALA A 270 -8.61 -49.12 -1.94
CA ALA A 270 -9.61 -49.23 -2.99
C ALA A 270 -9.30 -50.32 -4.03
N ASP A 271 -8.08 -50.88 -4.03
CA ASP A 271 -7.54 -51.62 -5.18
C ASP A 271 -7.83 -50.90 -6.49
N ALA A 272 -7.47 -49.62 -6.50
CA ALA A 272 -7.91 -48.66 -7.50
C ALA A 272 -7.67 -49.22 -8.91
N SER A 273 -8.73 -49.22 -9.73
CA SER A 273 -8.61 -49.62 -11.13
C SER A 273 -7.66 -48.69 -11.87
N ARG A 274 -7.23 -49.08 -13.08
CA ARG A 274 -6.39 -48.22 -13.94
C ARG A 274 -7.04 -46.84 -14.16
N ASN A 275 -8.35 -46.80 -14.44
CA ASN A 275 -9.08 -45.56 -14.68
C ASN A 275 -9.17 -44.68 -13.42
N GLU A 276 -9.41 -45.28 -12.26
CA GLU A 276 -9.40 -44.57 -10.98
C GLU A 276 -8.02 -44.01 -10.65
N THR A 277 -6.96 -44.78 -10.91
CA THR A 277 -5.57 -44.34 -10.74
C THR A 277 -5.25 -43.15 -11.66
N ILE A 278 -5.69 -43.18 -12.92
CA ILE A 278 -5.58 -42.03 -13.83
C ILE A 278 -6.36 -40.81 -13.28
N GLY A 279 -7.55 -41.03 -12.72
CA GLY A 279 -8.33 -39.98 -12.06
C GLY A 279 -7.59 -39.35 -10.87
N LEU A 280 -7.00 -40.18 -9.99
CA LEU A 280 -6.19 -39.72 -8.86
C LEU A 280 -4.95 -38.95 -9.33
N LEU A 281 -4.25 -39.43 -10.34
CA LEU A 281 -3.08 -38.76 -10.94
C LEU A 281 -3.48 -37.42 -11.56
N THR A 282 -4.63 -37.33 -12.23
CA THR A 282 -5.13 -36.07 -12.80
C THR A 282 -5.45 -35.05 -11.70
N GLY A 283 -6.05 -35.50 -10.59
CA GLY A 283 -6.26 -34.66 -9.41
C GLY A 283 -4.95 -34.15 -8.81
N LEU A 284 -3.94 -35.02 -8.70
CA LEU A 284 -2.60 -34.64 -8.24
C LEU A 284 -1.93 -33.64 -9.21
N LEU A 285 -2.07 -33.82 -10.52
CA LEU A 285 -1.56 -32.89 -11.53
C LEU A 285 -2.13 -31.48 -11.34
N LEU A 286 -3.44 -31.36 -11.09
CA LEU A 286 -4.08 -30.08 -10.80
C LEU A 286 -3.49 -29.42 -9.54
N VAL A 287 -3.26 -30.21 -8.48
CA VAL A 287 -2.65 -29.71 -7.23
C VAL A 287 -1.21 -29.24 -7.46
N TRP A 288 -0.38 -30.02 -8.17
CA TRP A 288 1.01 -29.65 -8.44
C TRP A 288 1.13 -28.43 -9.34
N SER A 289 0.28 -28.33 -10.38
CA SER A 289 0.22 -27.15 -11.24
C SER A 289 -0.21 -25.91 -10.47
N PHE A 290 -1.24 -26.02 -9.62
CA PHE A 290 -1.66 -24.92 -8.74
C PHE A 290 -0.53 -24.46 -7.82
N LEU A 291 0.19 -25.38 -7.18
CA LEU A 291 1.30 -25.05 -6.29
C LEU A 291 2.49 -24.44 -7.03
N LEU A 292 2.80 -24.91 -8.25
CA LEU A 292 3.84 -24.33 -9.09
C LEU A 292 3.47 -22.90 -9.49
N GLU A 293 2.25 -22.67 -9.99
CA GLU A 293 1.75 -21.35 -10.35
C GLU A 293 1.75 -20.42 -9.12
N TYR A 294 1.27 -20.91 -7.98
CA TYR A 294 1.24 -20.14 -6.75
C TYR A 294 2.65 -19.77 -6.25
N SER A 295 3.61 -20.70 -6.32
CA SER A 295 5.02 -20.43 -6.01
C SER A 295 5.62 -19.42 -7.00
N TYR A 296 5.25 -19.50 -8.28
CA TYR A 296 5.68 -18.56 -9.31
C TYR A 296 5.08 -17.16 -9.11
N ARG A 297 3.85 -17.02 -8.62
CA ARG A 297 3.24 -15.71 -8.36
C ARG A 297 3.74 -15.06 -7.06
N THR A 298 4.05 -15.86 -6.04
CA THR A 298 4.40 -15.37 -4.69
C THR A 298 5.90 -15.26 -4.39
N GLN A 299 6.76 -15.85 -5.24
CA GLN A 299 8.23 -15.89 -5.18
C GLN A 299 8.88 -15.20 -3.96
N PRO A 300 9.21 -15.92 -2.88
CA PRO A 300 9.91 -15.31 -1.74
C PRO A 300 11.39 -15.10 -2.06
N CYS A 301 11.75 -13.94 -2.60
CA CYS A 301 13.12 -13.61 -3.00
C CYS A 301 13.92 -12.81 -1.95
N ILE A 302 13.34 -12.53 -0.78
CA ILE A 302 13.99 -11.74 0.27
C ILE A 302 15.04 -12.61 1.00
N GLY A 303 16.25 -12.08 1.16
CA GLY A 303 17.33 -12.75 1.89
C GLY A 303 17.78 -14.01 1.17
N SER A 304 17.85 -15.12 1.90
CA SER A 304 18.23 -16.41 1.34
C SER A 304 17.17 -17.12 0.49
N GLY A 305 15.99 -16.49 0.30
CA GLY A 305 14.77 -17.10 -0.24
C GLY A 305 14.85 -17.71 -1.64
N SER A 306 15.81 -17.28 -2.46
CA SER A 306 16.01 -17.81 -3.81
C SER A 306 16.21 -19.32 -3.84
N SER A 307 17.05 -19.86 -2.95
CA SER A 307 17.35 -21.30 -2.91
C SER A 307 16.14 -22.14 -2.51
N PRO A 308 15.42 -21.88 -1.40
CA PRO A 308 14.16 -22.56 -1.10
C PRO A 308 13.10 -22.44 -2.17
N ASN A 309 12.96 -21.26 -2.79
CA ASN A 309 12.00 -21.09 -3.88
C ASN A 309 12.36 -21.99 -5.08
N ASN A 310 13.64 -22.05 -5.44
CA ASN A 310 14.11 -22.95 -6.49
C ASN A 310 13.92 -24.43 -6.14
N ILE A 311 14.14 -24.84 -4.88
CA ILE A 311 13.88 -26.21 -4.42
C ILE A 311 12.38 -26.55 -4.54
N ARG A 312 11.49 -25.60 -4.21
CA ARG A 312 10.03 -25.79 -4.33
C ARG A 312 9.59 -25.91 -5.79
N VAL A 313 10.07 -25.02 -6.65
CA VAL A 313 9.79 -25.08 -8.09
C VAL A 313 10.34 -26.36 -8.71
N LEU A 314 11.54 -26.79 -8.31
CA LEU A 314 12.11 -28.09 -8.69
C LEU A 314 11.16 -29.22 -8.28
N ALA A 315 10.72 -29.26 -7.01
CA ALA A 315 9.87 -30.32 -6.51
C ALA A 315 8.53 -30.42 -7.24
N PHE A 316 7.85 -29.28 -7.48
CA PHE A 316 6.57 -29.28 -8.18
C PHE A 316 6.73 -29.58 -9.67
N SER A 317 7.78 -29.09 -10.32
CA SER A 317 8.04 -29.37 -11.74
C SER A 317 8.37 -30.86 -11.95
N SER A 318 9.18 -31.44 -11.05
CA SER A 318 9.45 -32.88 -11.06
C SER A 318 8.17 -33.70 -10.84
N ALA A 319 7.32 -33.30 -9.88
CA ALA A 319 6.05 -33.99 -9.61
C ALA A 319 5.07 -33.89 -10.79
N ILE A 320 4.97 -32.74 -11.46
CA ILE A 320 4.15 -32.57 -12.68
C ILE A 320 4.65 -33.52 -13.77
N TYR A 321 5.96 -33.53 -14.03
CA TYR A 321 6.55 -34.38 -15.06
C TYR A 321 6.31 -35.87 -14.78
N THR A 322 6.57 -36.34 -13.55
CA THR A 322 6.34 -37.74 -13.21
C THR A 322 4.85 -38.11 -13.23
N THR A 323 3.95 -37.17 -12.90
CA THR A 323 2.51 -37.37 -13.03
C THR A 323 2.08 -37.52 -14.49
N LEU A 324 2.57 -36.66 -15.39
CA LEU A 324 2.29 -36.74 -16.83
C LEU A 324 2.85 -38.03 -17.44
N ALA A 325 4.08 -38.41 -17.09
CA ALA A 325 4.67 -39.68 -17.52
C ALA A 325 3.86 -40.88 -17.03
N SER A 326 3.41 -40.85 -15.77
CA SER A 326 2.56 -41.89 -15.17
C SER A 326 1.22 -42.01 -15.87
N ILE A 327 0.54 -40.87 -16.14
CA ILE A 327 -0.72 -40.85 -16.90
C ILE A 327 -0.50 -41.43 -18.30
N GLY A 328 0.52 -40.94 -19.03
CA GLY A 328 0.83 -41.41 -20.38
C GLY A 328 1.02 -42.92 -20.45
N VAL A 329 1.86 -43.49 -19.59
CA VAL A 329 2.10 -44.94 -19.53
C VAL A 329 0.84 -45.72 -19.20
N LEU A 330 0.03 -45.25 -18.25
CA LEU A 330 -1.22 -45.91 -17.88
C LEU A 330 -2.28 -45.81 -18.97
N THR A 331 -2.28 -44.75 -19.79
CA THR A 331 -3.21 -44.62 -20.92
C THR A 331 -2.81 -45.44 -22.13
N THR A 332 -1.51 -45.69 -22.33
CA THR A 332 -0.99 -46.46 -23.49
C THR A 332 -0.71 -47.92 -23.15
N ASP A 333 -1.02 -48.36 -21.94
CA ASP A 333 -0.73 -49.71 -21.44
C ASP A 333 0.73 -50.14 -21.60
N ALA A 334 1.64 -49.18 -21.47
CA ALA A 334 3.06 -49.43 -21.70
C ALA A 334 3.70 -50.20 -20.54
N SER A 335 4.78 -50.93 -20.85
CA SER A 335 5.52 -51.73 -19.86
C SER A 335 6.20 -50.86 -18.79
N PRO A 336 6.51 -51.43 -17.60
CA PRO A 336 7.28 -50.73 -16.56
C PRO A 336 8.65 -50.21 -17.04
N SER A 337 9.26 -50.88 -18.02
CA SER A 337 10.51 -50.43 -18.64
C SER A 337 10.32 -49.11 -19.40
N THR A 338 9.21 -48.93 -20.10
CA THR A 338 8.87 -47.67 -20.77
C THR A 338 8.73 -46.53 -19.76
N LEU A 339 8.08 -46.77 -18.61
CA LEU A 339 7.99 -45.77 -17.54
C LEU A 339 9.37 -45.35 -17.03
N LEU A 340 10.29 -46.28 -16.84
CA LEU A 340 11.68 -45.96 -16.44
C LEU A 340 12.42 -45.14 -17.49
N TRP A 341 12.27 -45.48 -18.78
CA TRP A 341 12.86 -44.70 -19.88
C TRP A 341 12.28 -43.29 -19.96
N THR A 342 10.98 -43.10 -19.72
CA THR A 342 10.36 -41.76 -19.68
C THR A 342 10.87 -40.90 -18.52
N LEU A 343 11.57 -41.47 -17.52
CA LEU A 343 12.17 -40.71 -16.42
C LEU A 343 13.59 -40.22 -16.71
N VAL A 344 14.25 -40.68 -17.77
CA VAL A 344 15.59 -40.22 -18.18
C VAL A 344 15.69 -38.69 -18.33
N PRO A 345 14.68 -37.98 -18.89
CA PRO A 345 14.71 -36.52 -18.99
C PRO A 345 14.46 -35.76 -17.67
N LEU A 346 14.08 -36.43 -16.57
CA LEU A 346 13.70 -35.77 -15.31
C LEU A 346 14.79 -34.84 -14.74
N PRO A 347 16.10 -35.18 -14.76
CA PRO A 347 17.14 -34.26 -14.35
C PRO A 347 17.21 -32.99 -15.21
N LEU A 348 16.98 -33.12 -16.53
CA LEU A 348 16.96 -31.99 -17.45
C LEU A 348 15.79 -31.05 -17.14
N VAL A 349 14.60 -31.61 -16.89
CA VAL A 349 13.41 -30.86 -16.45
C VAL A 349 13.71 -30.11 -15.16
N GLY A 350 14.37 -30.76 -14.20
CA GLY A 350 14.76 -30.13 -12.94
C GLY A 350 15.74 -28.96 -13.12
N VAL A 351 16.78 -29.15 -13.95
CA VAL A 351 17.76 -28.09 -14.27
C VAL A 351 17.11 -26.93 -15.01
N ALA A 352 16.22 -27.21 -15.96
CA ALA A 352 15.49 -26.18 -16.71
C ALA A 352 14.58 -25.36 -15.79
N ALA A 353 13.78 -26.03 -14.94
CA ALA A 353 12.91 -25.38 -13.96
C ALA A 353 13.72 -24.51 -12.99
N TRP A 354 14.87 -25.01 -12.51
CA TRP A 354 15.78 -24.25 -11.66
C TRP A 354 16.31 -23.00 -12.37
N LYS A 355 16.84 -23.13 -13.60
CA LYS A 355 17.43 -22.00 -14.35
C LYS A 355 16.38 -20.92 -14.67
N VAL A 356 15.19 -21.32 -15.10
CA VAL A 356 14.11 -20.37 -15.44
C VAL A 356 13.67 -19.61 -14.18
N ASN A 357 13.47 -20.30 -13.07
CA ASN A 357 13.04 -19.65 -11.83
C ASN A 357 14.16 -18.82 -11.20
N ASP A 358 15.43 -19.26 -11.26
CA ASP A 358 16.58 -18.50 -10.73
C ASP A 358 16.77 -17.18 -11.46
N ARG A 359 16.66 -17.18 -12.81
CA ARG A 359 16.72 -15.95 -13.61
C ARG A 359 15.70 -14.91 -13.14
N ARG A 360 14.47 -15.34 -12.87
CA ARG A 360 13.41 -14.46 -12.38
C ARG A 360 13.63 -14.06 -10.91
N ALA A 361 14.04 -15.00 -10.07
CA ALA A 361 14.28 -14.75 -8.65
C ALA A 361 15.36 -13.68 -8.43
N ARG A 362 16.38 -13.63 -9.30
CA ARG A 362 17.44 -12.59 -9.27
C ARG A 362 16.91 -11.17 -9.42
N LEU A 363 15.79 -10.96 -10.12
CA LEU A 363 15.17 -9.63 -10.28
C LEU A 363 14.65 -9.05 -8.95
N PHE A 364 14.31 -9.92 -8.00
CA PHE A 364 13.74 -9.53 -6.71
C PHE A 364 14.63 -9.93 -5.52
N HIS A 365 15.84 -10.40 -5.79
CA HIS A 365 16.74 -10.93 -4.77
C HIS A 365 17.32 -9.79 -3.93
N ILE A 366 17.24 -9.94 -2.62
CA ILE A 366 17.94 -9.06 -1.67
C ILE A 366 18.89 -9.92 -0.87
N PRO A 367 20.21 -9.64 -0.87
CA PRO A 367 21.19 -10.45 -0.16
C PRO A 367 20.95 -10.44 1.36
N ASN A 368 21.25 -11.56 2.03
CA ASN A 368 21.16 -11.67 3.48
C ASN A 368 22.43 -11.13 4.16
N VAL A 369 22.62 -9.82 4.06
CA VAL A 369 23.79 -9.09 4.57
C VAL A 369 23.39 -8.04 5.61
N SER A 370 24.38 -7.43 6.27
CA SER A 370 24.12 -6.35 7.25
C SER A 370 23.49 -5.13 6.55
N ILE A 371 22.75 -4.29 7.29
CA ILE A 371 22.17 -3.06 6.71
C ILE A 371 23.27 -2.18 6.09
N VAL A 372 24.45 -2.11 6.71
CA VAL A 372 25.59 -1.33 6.18
C VAL A 372 26.06 -1.88 4.83
N GLU A 373 26.13 -3.20 4.68
CA GLU A 373 26.45 -3.83 3.38
C GLU A 373 25.36 -3.60 2.34
N LEU A 374 24.07 -3.65 2.71
CA LEU A 374 22.97 -3.32 1.78
C LEU A 374 23.07 -1.89 1.24
N LEU A 375 23.51 -0.94 2.08
CA LEU A 375 23.70 0.46 1.68
C LEU A 375 24.90 0.65 0.73
N ARG A 376 25.85 -0.30 0.71
CA ARG A 376 27.06 -0.29 -0.14
C ARG A 376 26.91 -1.06 -1.43
N ASP A 377 25.83 -1.82 -1.58
CA ASP A 377 25.56 -2.63 -2.77
C ASP A 377 25.51 -1.77 -4.04
N GLU A 378 25.88 -2.31 -5.19
CA GLU A 378 25.85 -1.59 -6.47
C GLU A 378 24.42 -1.37 -7.00
N SER A 379 23.49 -2.25 -6.61
CA SER A 379 22.11 -2.20 -7.10
C SER A 379 21.29 -1.10 -6.40
N PRO A 380 20.64 -0.19 -7.16
CA PRO A 380 19.84 0.89 -6.58
C PRO A 380 18.62 0.37 -5.80
N THR A 381 18.09 -0.79 -6.20
CA THR A 381 16.97 -1.44 -5.51
C THR A 381 17.37 -1.95 -4.14
N ILE A 382 18.55 -2.57 -4.04
CA ILE A 382 19.09 -3.09 -2.78
C ILE A 382 19.46 -1.93 -1.85
N GLN A 383 20.07 -0.87 -2.37
CA GLN A 383 20.34 0.36 -1.63
C GLN A 383 19.07 1.00 -1.07
N LEU A 384 18.00 1.11 -1.87
CA LEU A 384 16.70 1.63 -1.43
C LEU A 384 16.13 0.80 -0.27
N VAL A 385 16.13 -0.52 -0.41
CA VAL A 385 15.68 -1.44 0.63
C VAL A 385 16.54 -1.30 1.90
N GLY A 386 17.85 -1.13 1.75
CA GLY A 386 18.78 -0.84 2.83
C GLY A 386 18.46 0.49 3.54
N ALA A 387 18.17 1.55 2.78
CA ALA A 387 17.82 2.87 3.32
C ALA A 387 16.48 2.83 4.09
N VAL A 388 15.49 2.11 3.56
CA VAL A 388 14.24 1.83 4.29
C VAL A 388 14.54 1.01 5.55
N ALA A 389 15.36 -0.04 5.44
CA ALA A 389 15.68 -0.87 6.61
C ALA A 389 16.35 -0.05 7.71
N ALA A 390 17.25 0.86 7.36
CA ALA A 390 17.90 1.79 8.30
C ALA A 390 16.90 2.72 9.01
N LEU A 391 15.83 3.14 8.34
CA LEU A 391 14.78 3.98 8.94
C LEU A 391 13.96 3.24 10.00
N TYR A 392 13.69 1.94 9.81
CA TYR A 392 12.81 1.14 10.67
C TYR A 392 13.54 0.25 11.68
N VAL A 393 14.88 0.16 11.62
CA VAL A 393 15.65 -0.73 12.49
C VAL A 393 15.64 -0.23 13.93
N ASN A 394 15.54 -1.15 14.88
CA ASN A 394 15.74 -0.83 16.28
C ASN A 394 17.26 -0.76 16.57
N PRO A 395 17.83 0.41 16.89
CA PRO A 395 19.27 0.58 17.06
C PRO A 395 19.84 -0.20 18.23
N ASN A 396 19.02 -0.59 19.22
CA ASN A 396 19.45 -1.47 20.32
C ASN A 396 19.79 -2.88 19.83
N ARG A 397 19.37 -3.28 18.63
CA ARG A 397 19.68 -4.58 18.02
C ARG A 397 20.95 -4.54 17.17
N LEU A 398 21.40 -3.36 16.78
CA LEU A 398 22.64 -3.16 16.04
C LEU A 398 23.86 -3.16 16.97
N VAL A 399 25.03 -3.43 16.39
CA VAL A 399 26.31 -3.26 17.10
C VAL A 399 26.63 -1.76 17.12
N GLN A 400 27.08 -1.26 18.27
CA GLN A 400 27.35 0.18 18.44
C GLN A 400 28.43 0.70 17.48
N SER A 401 29.41 -0.14 17.09
CA SER A 401 30.42 0.19 16.08
C SER A 401 29.85 0.44 14.69
N ASP A 402 28.64 -0.05 14.41
CA ASP A 402 28.02 0.07 13.09
C ASP A 402 27.09 1.28 13.01
N HIS A 403 26.77 1.93 14.15
CA HIS A 403 25.95 3.14 14.17
C HIS A 403 26.58 4.26 13.35
N GLU A 404 27.87 4.52 13.55
CA GLU A 404 28.59 5.57 12.81
C GLU A 404 28.73 5.21 11.33
N LYS A 405 29.09 3.96 11.01
CA LYS A 405 29.20 3.46 9.63
C LYS A 405 27.88 3.61 8.88
N LEU A 406 26.77 3.27 9.54
CA LEU A 406 25.43 3.38 8.97
C LEU A 406 25.09 4.84 8.63
N LEU A 407 25.37 5.80 9.53
CA LEU A 407 25.12 7.22 9.25
C LEU A 407 26.01 7.77 8.13
N VAL A 408 27.28 7.33 8.04
CA VAL A 408 28.20 7.72 6.95
C VAL A 408 27.67 7.24 5.59
N GLU A 409 27.24 5.98 5.48
CA GLU A 409 26.69 5.45 4.22
C GLU A 409 25.36 6.10 3.85
N LEU A 410 24.48 6.38 4.81
CA LEU A 410 23.25 7.12 4.53
C LEU A 410 23.53 8.54 4.05
N ARG A 411 24.55 9.21 4.60
CA ARG A 411 24.97 10.53 4.12
C ARG A 411 25.48 10.46 2.69
N ARG A 412 26.30 9.45 2.35
CA ARG A 412 26.77 9.18 0.98
C ARG A 412 25.59 9.01 0.02
N LEU A 413 24.61 8.18 0.37
CA LEU A 413 23.43 7.96 -0.47
C LEU A 413 22.57 9.22 -0.62
N ALA A 414 22.33 9.98 0.45
CA ALA A 414 21.52 11.20 0.38
C ALA A 414 22.14 12.28 -0.55
N HIS A 415 23.47 12.41 -0.52
CA HIS A 415 24.20 13.40 -1.31
C HIS A 415 24.50 12.94 -2.74
N GLY A 416 24.59 11.63 -3.00
CA GLY A 416 24.93 11.10 -4.31
C GLY A 416 23.81 11.37 -5.34
N PRO A 417 24.04 12.20 -6.37
CA PRO A 417 23.00 12.56 -7.34
C PRO A 417 22.64 11.41 -8.30
N MET A 418 23.49 10.38 -8.37
CA MET A 418 23.29 9.19 -9.22
C MET A 418 22.33 8.15 -8.60
N HIS A 419 21.94 8.33 -7.34
CA HIS A 419 21.01 7.43 -6.67
C HIS A 419 19.56 7.79 -6.95
N THR A 420 18.66 6.80 -6.88
CA THR A 420 17.24 7.04 -7.10
C THR A 420 16.68 8.05 -6.09
N PRO A 421 15.79 8.98 -6.51
CA PRO A 421 15.26 10.02 -5.62
C PRO A 421 14.62 9.45 -4.35
N LEU A 422 13.92 8.31 -4.48
CA LEU A 422 13.31 7.63 -3.35
C LEU A 422 14.34 7.07 -2.34
N CYS A 423 15.45 6.50 -2.81
CA CYS A 423 16.54 6.03 -1.94
C CYS A 423 17.16 7.19 -1.17
N ARG A 424 17.49 8.27 -1.87
CA ARG A 424 18.02 9.51 -1.29
C ARG A 424 17.08 10.07 -0.21
N LEU A 425 15.78 10.06 -0.47
CA LEU A 425 14.76 10.52 0.48
C LEU A 425 14.70 9.67 1.75
N TYR A 426 14.71 8.34 1.64
CA TYR A 426 14.70 7.46 2.82
C TYR A 426 15.99 7.58 3.64
N ALA A 427 17.13 7.75 2.97
CA ALA A 427 18.39 8.05 3.64
C ALA A 427 18.32 9.39 4.39
N LEU A 428 17.85 10.44 3.73
CA LEU A 428 17.64 11.76 4.32
C LEU A 428 16.68 11.75 5.51
N ARG A 429 15.58 10.99 5.43
CA ARG A 429 14.65 10.81 6.55
C ARG A 429 15.33 10.22 7.77
N THR A 430 16.16 9.21 7.57
CA THR A 430 16.90 8.55 8.67
C THR A 430 17.91 9.51 9.29
N LEU A 431 18.65 10.25 8.46
CA LEU A 431 19.57 11.30 8.92
C LEU A 431 18.84 12.40 9.68
N TRP A 432 17.69 12.86 9.21
CA TRP A 432 16.89 13.85 9.93
C TRP A 432 16.52 13.35 11.34
N PHE A 433 16.08 12.09 11.44
CA PHE A 433 15.78 11.47 12.74
C PHE A 433 17.02 11.33 13.62
N SER A 434 18.22 11.19 13.06
CA SER A 434 19.43 11.13 13.88
C SER A 434 19.83 12.46 14.52
N HIS A 435 19.26 13.57 14.07
CA HIS A 435 19.47 14.90 14.67
C HIS A 435 18.27 15.38 15.50
N VAL A 436 17.23 14.55 15.67
CA VAL A 436 15.97 14.93 16.33
C VAL A 436 16.14 15.38 17.78
N GLU A 437 17.06 14.79 18.55
CA GLU A 437 17.32 15.18 19.95
C GLU A 437 17.64 16.67 20.06
N ILE A 438 18.40 17.19 19.08
CA ILE A 438 18.84 18.58 19.06
C ILE A 438 17.67 19.50 18.69
N PHE A 439 16.82 19.08 17.75
CA PHE A 439 15.58 19.80 17.42
C PHE A 439 14.61 19.88 18.61
N VAL A 440 14.47 18.78 19.38
CA VAL A 440 13.62 18.72 20.58
C VAL A 440 14.14 19.66 21.66
N ALA A 441 15.45 19.60 21.95
CA ALA A 441 16.04 20.32 23.08
C ALA A 441 16.06 21.86 22.90
N ARG A 442 15.80 22.39 21.70
CA ARG A 442 16.06 23.81 21.36
C ARG A 442 14.90 24.57 20.72
N LYS A 443 13.65 24.15 20.92
CA LYS A 443 12.45 24.97 20.60
C LYS A 443 12.43 26.20 21.53
N PRO A 444 12.89 27.39 21.09
CA PRO A 444 12.40 28.06 19.88
C PRO A 444 13.49 28.58 18.91
N LEU A 445 14.78 28.33 19.17
CA LEU A 445 15.90 28.99 18.48
C LEU A 445 16.21 28.40 17.09
N LEU A 446 15.70 27.20 16.78
CA LEU A 446 16.11 26.45 15.60
C LEU A 446 14.95 26.29 14.60
N ALA A 447 14.61 27.40 13.94
CA ALA A 447 13.70 27.44 12.80
C ALA A 447 14.51 27.61 11.51
N ILE A 448 14.34 26.67 10.57
CA ILE A 448 15.05 26.62 9.29
C ILE A 448 14.23 27.34 8.24
N GLY A 449 14.89 28.13 7.40
CA GLY A 449 14.24 28.94 6.38
C GLY A 449 13.98 30.37 6.84
N GLU A 450 13.59 31.21 5.89
CA GLU A 450 13.44 32.64 6.10
C GLU A 450 12.17 32.95 6.91
N VAL A 451 12.33 33.45 8.14
CA VAL A 451 11.21 33.68 9.07
C VAL A 451 10.27 34.79 8.58
N ARG A 452 10.79 35.80 7.87
CA ARG A 452 10.03 37.00 7.48
C ARG A 452 8.91 36.71 6.47
N THR A 453 9.12 35.74 5.60
CA THR A 453 8.19 35.37 4.52
C THR A 453 7.53 34.01 4.77
N ALA A 454 7.79 33.40 5.94
CA ALA A 454 7.36 32.06 6.27
C ALA A 454 5.83 31.94 6.42
N ILE A 455 5.26 30.87 5.89
CA ILE A 455 3.86 30.53 6.15
C ILE A 455 3.73 29.87 7.53
N LEU A 456 2.78 30.35 8.33
CA LEU A 456 2.45 29.79 9.64
C LEU A 456 2.02 28.31 9.57
N GLN A 457 2.49 27.49 10.50
CA GLN A 457 2.36 26.02 10.46
C GLN A 457 0.91 25.48 10.45
N ASN A 458 -0.06 26.32 10.78
CA ASN A 458 -1.48 26.02 10.79
C ASN A 458 -2.10 25.91 9.39
N TYR A 459 -1.42 26.33 8.32
CA TYR A 459 -1.99 26.31 6.96
C TYR A 459 -2.07 24.91 6.32
N TRP A 460 -1.36 23.89 6.84
CA TRP A 460 -1.58 22.50 6.40
C TRP A 460 -2.81 21.87 7.09
N LEU A 461 -3.96 22.16 6.49
CA LEU A 461 -5.30 21.89 7.00
C LEU A 461 -5.82 20.52 6.54
N LYS A 462 -6.71 19.94 7.33
CA LYS A 462 -7.40 18.68 7.00
C LYS A 462 -8.87 18.98 6.81
N ASP A 463 -9.44 18.58 5.68
CA ASP A 463 -10.83 18.87 5.34
C ASP A 463 -11.78 17.88 6.04
N ARG A 464 -11.89 17.99 7.37
CA ARG A 464 -12.67 17.02 8.17
C ARG A 464 -14.18 17.13 7.94
N ALA A 465 -14.66 18.26 7.44
CA ALA A 465 -16.07 18.49 7.13
C ALA A 465 -16.49 17.85 5.79
N ASN A 466 -15.52 17.49 4.94
CA ASN A 466 -15.81 16.82 3.67
C ASN A 466 -16.16 15.35 3.90
N GLY A 467 -17.41 14.97 3.64
CA GLY A 467 -17.93 13.61 3.78
C GLY A 467 -17.25 12.59 2.85
N ASP A 468 -16.75 13.03 1.70
CA ASP A 468 -16.05 12.16 0.73
C ASP A 468 -14.62 11.84 1.16
N ARG A 469 -14.13 12.50 2.22
CA ARG A 469 -12.77 12.31 2.71
C ARG A 469 -12.64 10.91 3.31
N PRO A 470 -11.78 10.04 2.74
CA PRO A 470 -11.66 8.67 3.24
C PRO A 470 -11.32 8.65 4.75
N PRO A 471 -12.00 7.80 5.54
CA PRO A 471 -11.75 7.70 6.96
C PRO A 471 -10.30 7.31 7.21
N ARG A 472 -9.82 7.52 8.44
CA ARG A 472 -8.51 6.96 8.82
C ARG A 472 -8.65 5.44 8.78
N GLN A 473 -8.05 4.80 7.77
CA GLN A 473 -7.88 3.36 7.76
C GLN A 473 -7.08 2.96 9.00
N HIS A 474 -7.78 2.46 10.02
CA HIS A 474 -7.17 1.77 11.14
C HIS A 474 -6.72 0.40 10.62
N ASN A 475 -5.40 0.14 10.62
CA ASN A 475 -4.82 -1.20 10.82
C ASN A 475 -4.51 -2.17 9.65
N LEU A 476 -4.37 -1.77 8.38
CA LEU A 476 -3.86 -2.72 7.36
C LEU A 476 -2.51 -2.39 6.74
N ARG A 477 -1.96 -1.18 6.96
CA ARG A 477 -0.60 -0.86 6.49
C ARG A 477 0.39 -0.87 7.65
N PRO A 478 1.63 -1.36 7.44
CA PRO A 478 2.69 -1.21 8.42
C PRO A 478 2.78 0.27 8.83
N ARG A 479 2.86 0.52 10.14
CA ARG A 479 2.87 1.88 10.70
C ARG A 479 4.06 2.64 10.10
N SER A 480 3.79 3.45 9.09
CA SER A 480 4.78 4.38 8.55
C SER A 480 5.24 5.30 9.67
N ILE A 481 6.55 5.48 9.85
CA ILE A 481 7.07 6.43 10.84
C ILE A 481 6.65 7.83 10.37
N LYS A 482 5.76 8.46 11.14
CA LYS A 482 5.26 9.81 10.84
C LYS A 482 5.96 10.82 11.71
N LEU A 483 6.54 11.82 11.07
CA LEU A 483 6.97 13.03 11.74
C LEU A 483 5.72 13.78 12.23
N SER A 484 5.67 14.09 13.52
CA SER A 484 4.56 14.84 14.12
C SER A 484 5.05 15.73 15.23
N SER A 485 4.42 16.90 15.43
CA SER A 485 4.75 17.86 16.49
C SER A 485 4.80 17.23 17.88
N GLN A 486 3.93 16.25 18.13
CA GLN A 486 3.88 15.52 19.39
C GLN A 486 5.08 14.56 19.62
N ILE A 487 5.94 14.31 18.63
CA ILE A 487 7.26 13.64 18.83
C ILE A 487 8.19 14.54 19.64
N LEU A 488 8.00 15.86 19.54
CA LEU A 488 8.88 16.85 20.14
C LEU A 488 8.45 17.31 21.54
N ASN A 489 7.33 16.82 22.06
CA ASN A 489 6.90 17.09 23.44
C ASN A 489 7.36 15.97 24.41
N VAL A 490 8.32 15.16 24.00
CA VAL A 490 8.73 13.94 24.74
C VAL A 490 10.06 14.19 25.44
N VAL A 491 10.11 13.84 26.73
CA VAL A 491 11.33 13.83 27.53
C VAL A 491 12.33 12.86 26.90
N VAL A 492 13.48 13.37 26.48
CA VAL A 492 14.58 12.56 25.94
C VAL A 492 15.27 11.88 27.12
N GLU A 493 15.04 10.58 27.28
CA GLU A 493 15.75 9.77 28.27
C GLU A 493 17.04 9.23 27.65
N ARG A 494 18.19 9.76 28.08
CA ARG A 494 19.50 9.19 27.72
C ARG A 494 19.75 7.94 28.53
N ARG A 495 19.74 6.78 27.87
CA ARG A 495 20.29 5.56 28.47
C ARG A 495 21.80 5.58 28.36
N VAL A 496 22.47 6.07 29.40
CA VAL A 496 23.89 5.77 29.59
C VAL A 496 24.01 4.27 29.82
N GLY A 497 24.50 3.54 28.82
CA GLY A 497 24.71 2.12 28.91
C GLY A 497 25.73 1.82 30.01
N ARG A 498 25.26 1.56 31.23
CA ARG A 498 26.11 1.01 32.29
C ARG A 498 26.63 -0.32 31.75
N ARG A 499 27.93 -0.36 31.45
CA ARG A 499 28.66 -1.51 30.92
C ARG A 499 28.54 -2.65 31.93
N ARG A 500 27.45 -3.42 31.86
CA ARG A 500 27.29 -4.64 32.66
C ARG A 500 28.30 -5.64 32.13
N THR A 501 29.45 -5.71 32.78
CA THR A 501 30.43 -6.76 32.58
C THR A 501 29.75 -8.11 32.78
N SER A 502 29.83 -8.94 31.76
CA SER A 502 29.06 -10.17 31.56
C SER A 502 29.38 -11.30 32.54
N PHE A 503 30.14 -11.03 33.61
CA PHE A 503 30.63 -12.05 34.54
C PHE A 503 29.80 -12.17 35.84
N SER A 504 29.01 -11.16 36.23
CA SER A 504 28.24 -11.24 37.50
C SER A 504 26.84 -11.86 37.38
N MET A 505 26.36 -12.15 36.16
CA MET A 505 25.01 -12.70 35.96
C MET A 505 24.90 -14.20 36.24
N LEU A 506 26.03 -14.91 36.33
CA LEU A 506 26.04 -16.33 36.71
C LEU A 506 26.06 -16.56 38.23
N LEU A 507 26.33 -15.53 39.03
CA LEU A 507 26.30 -15.62 40.51
C LEU A 507 25.12 -14.89 41.15
N ALA A 508 24.55 -13.86 40.50
CA ALA A 508 23.44 -13.09 41.08
C ALA A 508 22.05 -13.75 41.00
N ASN A 509 21.91 -14.90 40.31
CA ASN A 509 20.64 -15.63 40.24
C ASN A 509 20.48 -16.72 41.32
N ARG A 510 21.40 -16.81 42.30
CA ARG A 510 21.34 -17.84 43.37
C ARG A 510 20.94 -17.34 44.75
N VAL A 511 20.66 -16.04 44.93
CA VAL A 511 20.13 -15.52 46.20
C VAL A 511 18.98 -14.55 45.93
N ARG A 512 17.81 -15.12 45.63
CA ARG A 512 16.53 -14.43 45.87
C ARG A 512 15.43 -15.46 46.09
N SER A 513 15.62 -16.21 47.17
CA SER A 513 14.55 -16.89 47.88
C SER A 513 14.30 -16.10 49.17
N ASN A 514 13.02 -15.81 49.43
CA ASN A 514 12.43 -15.29 50.67
C ASN A 514 12.94 -13.96 51.20
N CYS A 515 12.07 -12.94 51.12
CA CYS A 515 11.61 -12.15 52.27
C CYS A 515 10.42 -11.28 51.82
N ASN A 516 9.21 -11.67 52.21
CA ASN A 516 8.09 -10.76 52.38
C ASN A 516 8.35 -9.97 53.68
N GLY A 517 8.15 -8.65 53.68
CA GLY A 517 8.12 -7.91 54.94
C GLY A 517 8.41 -6.42 54.82
N ALA A 518 7.37 -5.64 55.13
CA ALA A 518 7.39 -4.34 55.81
C ALA A 518 8.09 -3.13 55.16
N SER A 519 7.23 -2.18 54.81
CA SER A 519 7.37 -0.73 54.99
C SER A 519 8.47 -0.29 55.96
N HIS A 520 9.38 0.57 55.50
CA HIS A 520 9.79 1.77 56.23
C HIS A 520 10.34 2.83 55.27
N ARG A 521 9.76 4.03 55.37
CA ARG A 521 10.32 5.29 54.88
C ARG A 521 11.56 5.63 55.72
N THR A 522 12.67 5.92 55.06
CA THR A 522 13.74 6.73 55.64
C THR A 522 14.37 7.59 54.55
N THR A 523 14.19 8.89 54.70
CA THR A 523 14.94 9.96 54.05
C THR A 523 16.34 10.03 54.64
N GLY A 524 17.36 10.02 53.80
CA GLY A 524 18.75 10.29 54.18
C GLY A 524 19.51 10.92 53.00
N PRO A 525 20.34 11.97 53.21
CA PRO A 525 21.02 12.69 52.15
C PRO A 525 22.25 11.90 51.67
N SER A 526 22.36 11.72 50.35
CA SER A 526 23.48 11.02 49.74
C SER A 526 24.70 11.91 49.71
N ALA A 527 25.76 11.43 50.38
CA ALA A 527 27.10 11.96 50.31
C ALA A 527 27.68 11.86 48.88
N ASP A 528 28.47 12.88 48.56
CA ASP A 528 29.31 12.98 47.37
C ASP A 528 30.32 11.83 47.30
N HIS A 529 30.18 10.99 46.29
CA HIS A 529 31.26 10.15 45.81
C HIS A 529 31.68 10.63 44.43
N ILE A 530 32.78 11.39 44.42
CA ILE A 530 33.59 11.71 43.25
C ILE A 530 34.10 10.39 42.67
N ALA A 531 33.38 9.87 41.68
CA ALA A 531 33.84 8.77 40.86
C ALA A 531 34.79 9.33 39.79
N LEU A 532 36.06 8.99 39.93
CA LEU A 532 37.11 9.19 38.93
C LEU A 532 36.60 8.76 37.54
N GLN A 533 36.38 9.74 36.66
CA GLN A 533 36.02 9.50 35.26
C GLN A 533 37.23 8.93 34.52
N SER A 534 37.19 7.63 34.22
CA SER A 534 38.01 7.05 33.14
C SER A 534 37.67 7.77 31.82
N PRO A 535 38.67 8.09 30.96
CA PRO A 535 38.44 8.80 29.71
C PRO A 535 37.47 8.00 28.83
N ALA A 536 36.24 8.49 28.75
CA ALA A 536 35.21 7.93 27.90
C ALA A 536 35.72 7.98 26.45
N THR A 537 35.88 6.82 25.83
CA THR A 537 36.00 6.71 24.38
C THR A 537 34.79 7.43 23.77
N THR A 538 35.05 8.57 23.14
CA THR A 538 34.08 9.55 22.64
C THR A 538 33.34 9.00 21.43
N THR A 539 32.46 8.02 21.65
CA THR A 539 31.55 7.56 20.60
C THR A 539 30.60 8.72 20.23
N LYS A 540 30.71 9.22 18.98
CA LYS A 540 29.93 10.35 18.45
C LYS A 540 28.42 10.07 18.31
N CYS A 541 28.00 8.82 18.52
CA CYS A 541 26.61 8.37 18.40
C CYS A 541 26.11 7.84 19.74
N SER A 542 24.89 8.22 20.11
CA SER A 542 24.17 7.68 21.27
C SER A 542 22.81 7.12 20.85
N VAL A 543 22.15 6.33 21.71
CA VAL A 543 20.78 5.85 21.45
C VAL A 543 19.81 6.60 22.36
N VAL A 544 18.83 7.27 21.77
CA VAL A 544 17.79 8.02 22.47
C VAL A 544 16.43 7.37 22.31
N ASN A 545 15.59 7.41 23.34
CA ASN A 545 14.22 6.92 23.25
C ASN A 545 13.25 8.07 22.97
N ILE A 546 12.46 7.94 21.92
CA ILE A 546 11.45 8.92 21.51
C ILE A 546 10.12 8.19 21.36
N ARG A 547 9.16 8.50 22.22
CA ARG A 547 7.85 7.82 22.32
C ARG A 547 7.97 6.30 22.53
N GLY A 548 8.96 5.88 23.32
CA GLY A 548 9.25 4.46 23.56
C GLY A 548 9.92 3.73 22.38
N ALA A 549 10.21 4.42 21.28
CA ALA A 549 11.00 3.88 20.18
C ALA A 549 12.45 4.37 20.29
N PRO A 550 13.46 3.48 20.27
CA PRO A 550 14.86 3.86 20.30
C PRO A 550 15.34 4.35 18.92
N TRP A 551 16.17 5.40 18.89
CA TRP A 551 16.73 6.05 17.71
C TRP A 551 18.23 6.29 17.89
N ILE A 552 19.00 6.25 16.80
CA ILE A 552 20.40 6.67 16.81
C ILE A 552 20.41 8.19 16.82
N SER A 553 21.06 8.81 17.79
CA SER A 553 21.27 10.26 17.88
C SER A 553 22.76 10.57 17.62
N TYR A 554 23.01 11.50 16.71
CA TYR A 554 24.35 11.99 16.42
C TYR A 554 24.64 13.22 17.29
N ILE A 555 25.70 13.15 18.09
CA ILE A 555 26.10 14.24 18.99
C ILE A 555 26.93 15.24 18.18
N GLN A 556 26.37 16.44 17.97
CA GLN A 556 27.01 17.51 17.22
C GLN A 556 26.98 18.83 18.00
N PRO A 557 28.04 19.66 17.95
CA PRO A 557 28.00 21.03 18.46
C PRO A 557 26.98 21.87 17.70
N THR A 558 26.53 22.94 18.33
CA THR A 558 25.21 23.49 17.99
C THR A 558 25.18 24.44 16.82
N ASP A 559 26.31 25.04 16.49
CA ASP A 559 26.44 25.91 15.33
C ASP A 559 26.37 25.08 14.03
N ASP A 560 26.95 23.88 14.05
CA ASP A 560 26.92 22.97 12.91
C ASP A 560 25.52 22.37 12.65
N VAL A 561 24.63 22.37 13.64
CA VAL A 561 23.31 21.74 13.52
C VAL A 561 22.40 22.57 12.62
N VAL A 562 22.44 23.90 12.74
CA VAL A 562 21.66 24.79 11.86
C VAL A 562 22.16 24.65 10.42
N ALA A 563 23.48 24.58 10.22
CA ALA A 563 24.06 24.35 8.90
C ALA A 563 23.65 22.99 8.31
N THR A 564 23.76 21.92 9.10
CA THR A 564 23.36 20.56 8.71
C THR A 564 21.87 20.47 8.39
N ALA A 565 21.02 21.16 9.16
CA ALA A 565 19.59 21.15 8.94
C ALA A 565 19.17 21.95 7.71
N ASN A 566 19.83 23.08 7.44
CA ASN A 566 19.68 23.81 6.18
C ASN A 566 20.12 22.95 4.98
N ASP A 567 21.22 22.21 5.12
CA ASP A 567 21.70 21.28 4.11
C ASP A 567 20.67 20.17 3.84
N PHE A 568 20.12 19.54 4.88
CA PHE A 568 19.03 18.57 4.73
C PHE A 568 17.79 19.15 4.02
N PHE A 569 17.44 20.40 4.31
CA PHE A 569 16.32 21.05 3.62
C PHE A 569 16.64 21.29 2.14
N ARG A 570 17.84 21.76 1.81
CA ARG A 570 18.30 21.91 0.41
C ARG A 570 18.30 20.58 -0.33
N LEU A 571 18.82 19.51 0.29
CA LEU A 571 18.79 18.16 -0.27
C LEU A 571 17.36 17.67 -0.51
N ALA A 572 16.42 17.92 0.42
CA ALA A 572 15.02 17.55 0.22
C ALA A 572 14.39 18.28 -0.99
N LEU A 573 14.70 19.57 -1.18
CA LEU A 573 14.24 20.33 -2.34
C LEU A 573 14.87 19.85 -3.65
N ASP A 574 16.16 19.52 -3.64
CA ASP A 574 16.85 18.91 -4.79
C ASP A 574 16.23 17.55 -5.15
N ILE A 575 16.03 16.66 -4.18
CA ILE A 575 15.36 15.37 -4.39
C ILE A 575 13.95 15.57 -4.95
N TRP A 576 13.19 16.55 -4.44
CA TRP A 576 11.87 16.87 -4.96
C TRP A 576 11.93 17.35 -6.41
N ALA A 577 12.83 18.28 -6.74
CA ALA A 577 13.03 18.81 -8.09
C ALA A 577 13.45 17.71 -9.08
N GLN A 578 14.35 16.81 -8.67
CA GLN A 578 14.75 15.66 -9.47
C GLN A 578 13.59 14.66 -9.65
N SER A 579 12.81 14.40 -8.61
CA SER A 579 11.63 13.53 -8.70
C SER A 579 10.60 14.09 -9.69
N ALA A 580 10.39 15.42 -9.68
CA ALA A 580 9.52 16.10 -10.63
C ALA A 580 10.07 16.03 -12.06
N ALA A 581 11.38 16.22 -12.26
CA ALA A 581 12.03 16.13 -13.56
C ALA A 581 11.92 14.71 -14.18
N HIS A 582 12.05 13.66 -13.36
CA HIS A 582 11.91 12.26 -13.79
C HIS A 582 10.45 11.76 -13.81
N GLN A 583 9.49 12.61 -13.40
CA GLN A 583 8.10 12.24 -13.23
C GLN A 583 7.87 11.02 -12.29
N ASP A 584 8.77 10.80 -11.33
CA ASP A 584 8.62 9.74 -10.33
C ASP A 584 7.55 10.14 -9.31
N ARG A 585 6.31 9.76 -9.59
CA ARG A 585 5.14 10.09 -8.77
C ARG A 585 5.26 9.59 -7.33
N VAL A 586 5.93 8.46 -7.10
CA VAL A 586 6.08 7.88 -5.76
C VAL A 586 7.06 8.71 -4.95
N ALA A 587 8.22 9.04 -5.52
CA ALA A 587 9.21 9.88 -4.86
C ALA A 587 8.70 11.31 -4.64
N MET A 588 8.01 11.91 -5.62
CA MET A 588 7.38 13.22 -5.48
C MET A 588 6.41 13.25 -4.29
N ARG A 589 5.56 12.22 -4.19
CA ARG A 589 4.58 12.11 -3.11
C ARG A 589 5.25 11.95 -1.75
N GLU A 590 6.18 11.01 -1.63
CA GLU A 590 6.84 10.75 -0.35
C GLU A 590 7.69 11.95 0.10
N CYS A 591 8.33 12.65 -0.83
CA CYS A 591 9.12 13.85 -0.52
C CYS A 591 8.22 15.00 -0.07
N ALA A 592 7.12 15.27 -0.79
CA ALA A 592 6.14 16.28 -0.40
C ALA A 592 5.55 15.98 0.99
N LEU A 593 5.22 14.72 1.29
CA LEU A 593 4.75 14.32 2.61
C LEU A 593 5.83 14.48 3.68
N PHE A 594 7.09 14.17 3.39
CA PHE A 594 8.19 14.39 4.32
C PHE A 594 8.34 15.88 4.67
N LEU A 595 8.41 16.76 3.65
CA LEU A 595 8.53 18.21 3.82
C LEU A 595 7.36 18.79 4.60
N LEU A 596 6.11 18.40 4.29
CA LEU A 596 4.94 18.85 5.05
C LEU A 596 4.96 18.34 6.49
N GLN A 597 5.42 17.11 6.73
CA GLN A 597 5.51 16.63 8.10
C GLN A 597 6.60 17.37 8.89
N TRP A 598 7.73 17.69 8.26
CA TRP A 598 8.79 18.52 8.85
C TRP A 598 8.27 19.94 9.11
N TYR A 599 7.58 20.56 8.17
CA TYR A 599 6.89 21.83 8.34
C TYR A 599 5.96 21.84 9.56
N ARG A 600 5.14 20.79 9.74
CA ARG A 600 4.25 20.65 10.92
C ARG A 600 4.98 20.54 12.27
N THR A 601 6.30 20.31 12.28
CA THR A 601 7.03 20.10 13.55
C THR A 601 7.27 21.36 14.34
N GLY A 602 7.32 22.53 13.69
CA GLY A 602 7.86 23.74 14.30
C GLY A 602 9.12 24.28 13.62
N HIS A 603 9.91 23.39 13.03
CA HIS A 603 11.33 23.64 12.75
C HIS A 603 11.65 23.99 11.31
N LEU A 604 10.66 23.92 10.41
CA LEU A 604 10.82 24.27 9.02
C LEU A 604 9.80 25.35 8.66
N ASN A 605 10.31 26.47 8.17
CA ASN A 605 9.54 27.58 7.62
C ASN A 605 9.54 27.45 6.10
N LEU A 606 8.36 27.23 5.52
CA LEU A 606 8.18 27.16 4.08
C LEU A 606 7.85 28.55 3.53
N GLN A 607 8.58 28.96 2.49
CA GLN A 607 8.22 30.12 1.69
C GLN A 607 6.95 29.83 0.86
N PRO A 608 6.16 30.87 0.49
CA PRO A 608 4.91 30.68 -0.23
C PRO A 608 5.05 29.92 -1.55
N VAL A 609 6.11 30.18 -2.31
CA VAL A 609 6.41 29.49 -3.57
C VAL A 609 6.57 27.97 -3.34
N VAL A 610 7.41 27.60 -2.37
CA VAL A 610 7.73 26.20 -2.07
C VAL A 610 6.48 25.49 -1.53
N TYR A 611 5.72 26.16 -0.67
CA TYR A 611 4.47 25.64 -0.13
C TYR A 611 3.43 25.37 -1.25
N LEU A 612 3.25 26.33 -2.15
CA LEU A 612 2.38 26.20 -3.32
C LEU A 612 2.79 25.03 -4.20
N GLN A 613 4.08 24.90 -4.50
CA GLN A 613 4.64 23.81 -5.31
C GLN A 613 4.43 22.42 -4.69
N ILE A 614 4.69 22.28 -3.38
CA ILE A 614 4.54 21.01 -2.65
C ILE A 614 3.07 20.57 -2.64
N LEU A 615 2.14 21.47 -2.32
CA LEU A 615 0.72 21.13 -2.24
C LEU A 615 0.11 20.87 -3.62
N SER A 616 0.49 21.65 -4.64
CA SER A 616 0.03 21.43 -6.01
C SER A 616 0.51 20.07 -6.52
N ALA A 617 1.78 19.71 -6.28
CA ALA A 617 2.30 18.39 -6.59
C ALA A 617 1.49 17.27 -5.89
N LEU A 618 1.12 17.43 -4.62
CA LEU A 618 0.26 16.46 -3.92
C LEU A 618 -1.14 16.34 -4.51
N CYS A 619 -1.69 17.38 -5.15
CA CYS A 619 -2.95 17.26 -5.88
C CYS A 619 -2.83 16.34 -7.09
N MET A 620 -1.66 16.27 -7.72
CA MET A 620 -1.38 15.37 -8.84
C MET A 620 -1.03 13.93 -8.40
N VAL A 621 -0.18 13.76 -7.38
CA VAL A 621 0.38 12.44 -7.03
C VAL A 621 -0.16 11.85 -5.72
N GLY A 622 -0.97 12.59 -4.98
CA GLY A 622 -1.51 12.18 -3.68
C GLY A 622 -2.55 11.06 -3.78
N THR A 623 -2.84 10.42 -2.65
CA THR A 623 -4.09 9.63 -2.55
C THR A 623 -5.28 10.59 -2.46
N THR A 624 -6.50 10.13 -2.75
CA THR A 624 -7.74 10.93 -2.65
C THR A 624 -7.79 11.79 -1.38
N LYS A 625 -7.47 11.19 -0.23
CA LYS A 625 -7.36 11.90 1.05
C LYS A 625 -6.34 13.05 1.06
N HIS A 626 -5.14 12.82 0.51
CA HIS A 626 -4.10 13.85 0.45
C HIS A 626 -4.44 14.94 -0.56
N ILE A 627 -5.09 14.59 -1.69
CA ILE A 627 -5.59 15.55 -2.67
C ILE A 627 -6.63 16.46 -2.00
N ILE A 628 -7.63 15.88 -1.33
CA ILE A 628 -8.65 16.64 -0.58
C ILE A 628 -8.01 17.60 0.44
N ASP A 629 -7.09 17.10 1.27
CA ASP A 629 -6.41 17.91 2.29
C ASP A 629 -5.52 19.02 1.64
N ALA A 630 -4.85 18.74 0.52
CA ALA A 630 -4.04 19.71 -0.23
C ALA A 630 -4.87 20.78 -0.93
N THR A 631 -5.95 20.40 -1.61
CA THR A 631 -6.86 21.35 -2.25
C THR A 631 -7.49 22.27 -1.21
N HIS A 632 -7.91 21.73 -0.06
CA HIS A 632 -8.47 22.56 1.00
C HIS A 632 -7.45 23.52 1.61
N SER A 633 -6.20 23.07 1.80
CA SER A 633 -5.12 23.93 2.30
C SER A 633 -4.78 25.06 1.32
N LEU A 634 -4.68 24.76 0.01
CA LEU A 634 -4.43 25.75 -1.04
C LEU A 634 -5.60 26.74 -1.20
N TYR A 635 -6.83 26.26 -1.09
CA TYR A 635 -8.03 27.09 -1.14
C TYR A 635 -8.00 28.16 -0.04
N ASN A 636 -7.83 27.74 1.23
CA ASN A 636 -7.78 28.69 2.34
C ASN A 636 -6.55 29.60 2.24
N ALA A 637 -5.35 29.05 1.94
CA ALA A 637 -4.14 29.85 1.82
C ALA A 637 -4.24 30.91 0.70
N THR A 638 -4.96 30.64 -0.38
CA THR A 638 -5.15 31.61 -1.47
C THR A 638 -6.15 32.70 -1.07
N LEU A 639 -7.25 32.34 -0.39
CA LEU A 639 -8.22 33.30 0.13
C LEU A 639 -7.63 34.21 1.21
N ASP A 640 -6.79 33.65 2.08
CA ASP A 640 -6.08 34.37 3.14
C ASP A 640 -4.86 35.18 2.60
N LYS A 641 -4.69 35.23 1.26
CA LYS A 641 -3.59 35.92 0.55
C LYS A 641 -2.18 35.43 0.92
N VAL A 642 -2.07 34.24 1.51
CA VAL A 642 -0.80 33.57 1.83
C VAL A 642 -0.14 33.01 0.58
N THR A 643 -0.92 32.42 -0.33
CA THR A 643 -0.50 32.06 -1.68
C THR A 643 -1.29 32.92 -2.67
N PRO A 644 -0.92 34.22 -2.82
CA PRO A 644 -1.71 35.17 -3.58
C PRO A 644 -1.74 34.80 -5.07
N VAL A 645 -2.77 35.26 -5.78
CA VAL A 645 -3.05 34.83 -7.16
C VAL A 645 -1.90 35.15 -8.14
N ASN A 646 -1.17 36.25 -7.93
CA ASN A 646 0.02 36.58 -8.72
C ASN A 646 1.09 35.49 -8.64
N LEU A 647 1.25 34.85 -7.47
CA LEU A 647 2.21 33.76 -7.27
C LEU A 647 1.87 32.54 -8.14
N TRP A 648 0.58 32.25 -8.33
CA TRP A 648 0.13 31.19 -9.23
C TRP A 648 0.48 31.49 -10.69
N LEU A 649 0.36 32.75 -11.12
CA LEU A 649 0.70 33.19 -12.46
C LEU A 649 2.21 33.12 -12.74
N GLU A 650 3.04 33.39 -11.73
CA GLU A 650 4.49 33.22 -11.81
C GLU A 650 4.90 31.73 -11.96
N HIS A 651 4.11 30.82 -11.37
CA HIS A 651 4.36 29.38 -11.32
C HIS A 651 3.27 28.53 -12.01
N PRO A 652 3.13 28.60 -13.34
CA PRO A 652 2.04 27.95 -14.09
C PRO A 652 2.00 26.42 -13.93
N GLY A 653 3.15 25.77 -13.73
CA GLY A 653 3.20 24.33 -13.48
C GLY A 653 2.46 23.90 -12.19
N CYS A 654 2.27 24.81 -11.24
CA CYS A 654 1.42 24.55 -10.07
C CYS A 654 -0.06 24.47 -10.45
N ILE A 655 -0.50 25.28 -11.41
CA ILE A 655 -1.87 25.26 -11.95
C ILE A 655 -2.12 23.91 -12.64
N ASP A 656 -1.17 23.45 -13.45
CA ASP A 656 -1.25 22.16 -14.13
C ASP A 656 -1.41 21.00 -13.14
N HIS A 657 -0.59 20.97 -12.08
CA HIS A 657 -0.70 19.94 -11.05
C HIS A 657 -1.98 20.06 -10.21
N PHE A 658 -2.43 21.28 -9.95
CA PHE A 658 -3.65 21.54 -9.17
C PHE A 658 -4.92 21.11 -9.91
N ALA A 659 -4.95 21.23 -11.25
CA ALA A 659 -6.07 20.80 -12.08
C ALA A 659 -6.42 19.30 -11.93
N PHE A 660 -5.46 18.45 -11.51
CA PHE A 660 -5.73 17.04 -11.22
C PHE A 660 -6.73 16.85 -10.06
N ALA A 661 -6.88 17.82 -9.15
CA ALA A 661 -7.88 17.75 -8.10
C ALA A 661 -9.32 17.77 -8.64
N LEU A 662 -9.53 18.26 -9.87
CA LEU A 662 -10.83 18.22 -10.55
C LEU A 662 -11.29 16.79 -10.89
N LYS A 663 -10.37 15.82 -10.96
CA LYS A 663 -10.70 14.40 -11.21
C LYS A 663 -11.23 13.67 -9.98
N VAL A 664 -11.21 14.30 -8.80
CA VAL A 664 -11.73 13.70 -7.57
C VAL A 664 -13.25 13.72 -7.57
N GLN A 665 -13.88 12.59 -7.22
CA GLN A 665 -15.34 12.48 -7.05
C GLN A 665 -15.79 13.10 -5.72
N SER A 666 -15.50 14.38 -5.49
CA SER A 666 -15.95 15.11 -4.30
C SER A 666 -16.42 16.51 -4.67
N ARG A 667 -17.71 16.79 -4.47
CA ARG A 667 -18.32 18.09 -4.80
C ARG A 667 -17.58 19.23 -4.11
N SER A 668 -17.27 19.07 -2.82
CA SER A 668 -16.58 20.09 -2.02
C SER A 668 -15.16 20.37 -2.54
N THR A 669 -14.39 19.33 -2.85
CA THR A 669 -13.02 19.49 -3.35
C THR A 669 -12.97 20.08 -4.75
N VAL A 670 -13.83 19.62 -5.66
CA VAL A 670 -13.91 20.16 -7.03
C VAL A 670 -14.36 21.61 -7.01
N THR A 671 -15.33 21.98 -6.16
CA THR A 671 -15.76 23.38 -6.00
C THR A 671 -14.59 24.27 -5.57
N LYS A 672 -13.83 23.87 -4.54
CA LYS A 672 -12.65 24.61 -4.07
C LYS A 672 -11.57 24.74 -5.14
N CYS A 673 -11.34 23.67 -5.91
CA CYS A 673 -10.37 23.68 -7.00
C CYS A 673 -10.80 24.61 -8.14
N ALA A 674 -12.02 24.44 -8.64
CA ALA A 674 -12.58 25.24 -9.73
C ALA A 674 -12.63 26.73 -9.39
N SER A 675 -12.98 27.10 -8.15
CA SER A 675 -13.01 28.50 -7.72
C SER A 675 -11.64 29.15 -7.74
N ILE A 676 -10.59 28.46 -7.28
CA ILE A 676 -9.22 29.01 -7.32
C ILE A 676 -8.74 29.14 -8.77
N MET A 677 -9.04 28.16 -9.63
CA MET A 677 -8.67 28.24 -11.04
C MET A 677 -9.36 29.41 -11.76
N ALA A 678 -10.64 29.65 -11.47
CA ALA A 678 -11.37 30.80 -12.00
C ALA A 678 -10.75 32.12 -11.52
N LEU A 679 -10.43 32.25 -10.23
CA LEU A 679 -9.74 33.44 -9.69
C LEU A 679 -8.38 33.70 -10.36
N ILE A 680 -7.60 32.64 -10.64
CA ILE A 680 -6.32 32.74 -11.34
C ILE A 680 -6.52 33.27 -12.77
N VAL A 681 -7.50 32.72 -13.48
CA VAL A 681 -7.84 33.13 -14.85
C VAL A 681 -8.31 34.59 -14.90
N GLU A 682 -9.19 35.00 -13.99
CA GLU A 682 -9.68 36.39 -13.90
C GLU A 682 -8.55 37.38 -13.60
N SER A 683 -7.66 37.01 -12.68
CA SER A 683 -6.47 37.80 -12.38
C SER A 683 -5.55 37.90 -13.61
N ALA A 684 -5.34 36.80 -14.34
CA ALA A 684 -4.56 36.82 -15.58
C ALA A 684 -5.15 37.75 -16.65
N LYS A 685 -6.49 37.74 -16.80
CA LYS A 685 -7.21 38.68 -17.69
C LYS A 685 -6.99 40.14 -17.26
N SER A 686 -7.13 40.43 -15.97
CA SER A 686 -7.00 41.79 -15.44
C SER A 686 -5.58 42.35 -15.55
N THR A 687 -4.57 41.51 -15.31
CA THR A 687 -3.15 41.91 -15.30
C THR A 687 -2.50 41.92 -16.68
N ARG A 688 -3.22 41.46 -17.72
CA ARG A 688 -2.68 41.24 -19.08
C ARG A 688 -1.39 40.42 -19.07
N ALA A 689 -1.27 39.50 -18.10
CA ALA A 689 -0.12 38.61 -18.03
C ALA A 689 -0.03 37.81 -19.35
N PRO A 690 1.18 37.57 -19.89
CA PRO A 690 1.32 36.87 -21.16
C PRO A 690 0.65 35.49 -21.07
N PRO A 691 -0.17 35.10 -22.05
CA PRO A 691 -0.90 33.84 -22.03
C PRO A 691 0.09 32.67 -21.98
N ARG A 692 0.24 32.06 -20.80
CA ARG A 692 1.05 30.85 -20.64
C ARG A 692 0.17 29.62 -20.85
N ARG A 693 0.61 28.75 -21.76
CA ARG A 693 -0.12 27.54 -22.17
C ARG A 693 -0.18 26.54 -21.03
N TRP A 694 -1.39 26.04 -20.76
CA TRP A 694 -1.59 24.92 -19.86
C TRP A 694 -1.23 23.62 -20.56
N THR A 695 -0.94 22.59 -19.77
CA THR A 695 -0.65 21.26 -20.29
C THR A 695 -1.93 20.60 -20.84
N PRO A 696 -1.81 19.73 -21.87
CA PRO A 696 -2.91 18.89 -22.36
C PRO A 696 -3.70 18.18 -21.25
N ALA A 697 -3.00 17.61 -20.28
CA ALA A 697 -3.61 16.87 -19.18
C ALA A 697 -4.42 17.77 -18.23
N ALA A 698 -4.00 19.02 -18.04
CA ALA A 698 -4.77 19.99 -17.26
C ALA A 698 -6.06 20.40 -17.99
N ILE A 699 -5.97 20.66 -19.31
CA ILE A 699 -7.15 20.96 -20.15
C ILE A 699 -8.12 19.79 -20.14
N GLU A 700 -7.66 18.57 -20.35
CA GLU A 700 -8.48 17.36 -20.27
C GLU A 700 -9.15 17.22 -18.90
N SER A 701 -8.45 17.55 -17.81
CA SER A 701 -9.02 17.52 -16.45
C SER A 701 -10.19 18.51 -16.30
N VAL A 702 -10.09 19.69 -16.91
CA VAL A 702 -11.18 20.68 -16.96
C VAL A 702 -12.34 20.16 -17.81
N GLU A 703 -12.09 19.56 -18.99
CA GLU A 703 -13.14 19.00 -19.86
C GLU A 703 -13.91 17.87 -19.17
N VAL A 704 -13.19 16.93 -18.57
CA VAL A 704 -13.80 15.80 -17.84
C VAL A 704 -14.63 16.34 -16.68
N ALA A 705 -14.12 17.30 -15.91
CA ALA A 705 -14.87 17.88 -14.80
C ALA A 705 -16.08 18.70 -15.26
N LEU A 706 -15.98 19.42 -16.38
CA LEU A 706 -17.11 20.12 -17.00
C LEU A 706 -18.23 19.14 -17.34
N SER A 707 -17.90 17.98 -17.90
CA SER A 707 -18.89 16.96 -18.23
C SER A 707 -19.50 16.27 -17.00
N ALA A 708 -18.69 16.04 -15.95
CA ALA A 708 -19.13 15.34 -14.75
C ALA A 708 -19.98 16.21 -13.81
N TRP A 709 -19.76 17.53 -13.81
CA TRP A 709 -20.36 18.47 -12.86
C TRP A 709 -21.26 19.51 -13.54
N THR A 710 -21.83 19.18 -14.70
CA THR A 710 -22.77 20.06 -15.44
C THR A 710 -23.99 20.49 -14.63
N HIS A 711 -24.40 19.68 -13.64
CA HIS A 711 -25.56 19.90 -12.80
C HIS A 711 -25.26 20.72 -11.53
N VAL A 712 -23.98 20.98 -11.20
CA VAL A 712 -23.59 21.78 -10.03
C VAL A 712 -23.15 23.16 -10.49
N TYR A 713 -23.97 24.18 -10.21
CA TYR A 713 -23.83 25.53 -10.77
C TYR A 713 -22.46 26.13 -10.45
N ARG A 714 -22.07 26.11 -9.18
CA ARG A 714 -20.79 26.74 -8.75
C ARG A 714 -19.57 26.11 -9.42
N ILE A 715 -19.60 24.80 -9.70
CA ILE A 715 -18.51 24.11 -10.38
C ILE A 715 -18.55 24.41 -11.88
N SER A 716 -19.72 24.19 -12.51
CA SER A 716 -19.95 24.43 -13.93
C SER A 716 -19.57 25.85 -14.32
N ASP A 717 -20.08 26.88 -13.64
CA ASP A 717 -19.77 28.28 -13.94
C ASP A 717 -18.27 28.61 -13.82
N CYS A 718 -17.61 28.16 -12.74
CA CYS A 718 -16.18 28.38 -12.57
C CYS A 718 -15.36 27.73 -13.71
N LEU A 719 -15.66 26.48 -14.04
CA LEU A 719 -14.93 25.75 -15.08
C LEU A 719 -15.23 26.29 -16.48
N GLU A 720 -16.45 26.77 -16.73
CA GLU A 720 -16.81 27.42 -17.99
C GLU A 720 -16.00 28.70 -18.21
N ARG A 721 -15.87 29.55 -17.18
CA ARG A 721 -14.99 30.73 -17.22
C ARG A 721 -13.53 30.36 -17.53
N VAL A 722 -13.03 29.31 -16.88
CA VAL A 722 -11.69 28.78 -17.12
C VAL A 722 -11.54 28.30 -18.56
N TYR A 723 -12.50 27.52 -19.08
CA TYR A 723 -12.45 26.94 -20.41
C TYR A 723 -12.55 27.99 -21.53
N THR A 724 -13.42 28.99 -21.36
CA THR A 724 -13.48 30.14 -22.29
C THR A 724 -12.14 30.88 -22.34
N TYR A 725 -11.47 31.09 -21.20
CA TYR A 725 -10.14 31.69 -21.19
C TYR A 725 -9.10 30.80 -21.87
N LEU A 726 -9.11 29.49 -21.64
CA LEU A 726 -8.22 28.55 -22.31
C LEU A 726 -8.37 28.64 -23.84
N PHE A 727 -9.59 28.79 -24.34
CA PHE A 727 -9.83 29.04 -25.76
C PHE A 727 -9.26 30.38 -26.24
N GLU A 728 -9.48 31.47 -25.50
CA GLU A 728 -8.96 32.80 -25.84
C GLU A 728 -7.43 32.81 -25.99
N ILE A 729 -6.71 32.06 -25.14
CA ILE A 729 -5.24 32.00 -25.14
C ILE A 729 -4.63 30.97 -26.11
N HIS A 730 -5.42 29.99 -26.56
CA HIS A 730 -5.04 29.00 -27.57
C HIS A 730 -5.73 29.33 -28.90
N PRO A 731 -5.27 30.35 -29.65
CA PRO A 731 -5.78 30.55 -31.00
C PRO A 731 -5.38 29.33 -31.83
N THR A 732 -6.34 28.44 -32.08
CA THR A 732 -6.24 27.47 -33.17
C THR A 732 -5.90 28.25 -34.43
N LYS A 733 -4.85 27.85 -35.15
CA LYS A 733 -4.50 28.41 -36.48
C LYS A 733 -5.70 28.42 -37.45
N ALA A 734 -6.76 27.66 -37.16
CA ALA A 734 -8.07 27.74 -37.81
C ALA A 734 -8.76 29.13 -37.73
N ARG A 735 -8.26 30.09 -36.95
CA ARG A 735 -8.78 31.47 -36.93
C ARG A 735 -8.59 32.22 -38.26
N LEU A 736 -7.77 31.70 -39.18
CA LEU A 736 -7.60 32.27 -40.52
C LEU A 736 -8.59 31.73 -41.56
N ASP A 737 -9.25 30.58 -41.32
CA ASP A 737 -10.22 29.99 -42.27
C ASP A 737 -11.66 29.90 -41.71
N ALA A 738 -11.88 30.26 -40.44
CA ALA A 738 -13.20 30.18 -39.78
C ALA A 738 -14.14 31.36 -40.09
N ALA A 739 -14.34 31.68 -41.38
CA ALA A 739 -15.51 32.44 -41.84
C ALA A 739 -16.87 31.77 -41.52
N PRO A 740 -17.03 30.43 -41.38
CA PRO A 740 -18.35 29.84 -41.13
C PRO A 740 -18.80 29.91 -39.66
N LEU A 741 -17.92 30.17 -38.69
CA LEU A 741 -18.29 30.09 -37.26
C LEU A 741 -19.20 31.25 -36.83
N LYS A 742 -19.02 32.44 -37.42
CA LYS A 742 -19.94 33.57 -37.25
C LYS A 742 -21.32 33.27 -37.86
N GLN A 743 -21.39 32.38 -38.83
CA GLN A 743 -22.63 31.97 -39.48
C GLN A 743 -23.38 30.93 -38.63
N VAL A 744 -22.66 29.96 -38.03
CA VAL A 744 -23.24 28.97 -37.09
C VAL A 744 -23.73 29.62 -35.79
N LEU A 745 -22.97 30.55 -35.21
CA LEU A 745 -23.38 31.33 -34.03
C LEU A 745 -24.58 32.24 -34.33
N ARG A 746 -24.66 32.83 -35.53
CA ARG A 746 -25.84 33.59 -35.97
C ARG A 746 -27.07 32.70 -36.17
N SER A 747 -26.92 31.48 -36.69
CA SER A 747 -28.03 30.54 -36.85
C SER A 747 -28.57 30.01 -35.51
N CYS A 748 -27.74 29.79 -34.49
CA CYS A 748 -28.24 29.42 -33.16
C CYS A 748 -29.01 30.56 -32.46
N GLN A 749 -28.66 31.82 -32.73
CA GLN A 749 -29.39 32.99 -32.23
C GLN A 749 -30.68 33.30 -33.02
N THR A 750 -30.79 32.86 -34.28
CA THR A 750 -32.02 33.04 -35.08
C THR A 750 -33.06 31.95 -34.84
N VAL A 751 -32.67 30.77 -34.34
CA VAL A 751 -33.65 29.72 -33.99
C VAL A 751 -34.39 30.02 -32.69
N SER A 752 -33.80 30.78 -31.75
CA SER A 752 -34.51 31.22 -30.53
C SER A 752 -35.52 32.35 -30.76
N THR A 753 -35.58 32.94 -31.96
CA THR A 753 -36.55 33.99 -32.32
C THR A 753 -37.69 33.49 -33.21
N LEU A 754 -37.71 32.21 -33.60
CA LEU A 754 -38.69 31.65 -34.54
C LEU A 754 -39.80 30.79 -33.89
N THR A 755 -39.79 30.57 -32.57
CA THR A 755 -40.86 29.83 -31.87
C THR A 755 -42.05 30.68 -31.41
N SER A 756 -42.12 31.96 -31.76
CA SER A 756 -43.22 32.87 -31.38
C SER A 756 -43.98 33.48 -32.57
N THR A 757 -44.29 32.71 -33.61
CA THR A 757 -45.22 33.19 -34.67
C THR A 757 -46.20 32.11 -35.14
N SER A 758 -47.41 32.10 -34.57
CA SER A 758 -48.65 31.70 -35.28
C SER A 758 -49.90 32.11 -34.51
N ARG A 759 -50.40 33.33 -34.74
CA ARG A 759 -51.78 33.65 -35.17
C ARG A 759 -51.98 35.16 -35.22
N ARG A 760 -52.20 35.67 -36.43
CA ARG A 760 -52.64 37.05 -36.73
C ARG A 760 -54.15 37.04 -37.01
N GLU A 761 -54.84 38.05 -36.49
CA GLU A 761 -56.00 38.75 -37.09
C GLU A 761 -56.06 40.12 -36.35
N ALA A 762 -55.56 41.22 -36.91
CA ALA A 762 -56.10 42.12 -37.94
C ALA A 762 -56.97 43.27 -37.37
N VAL A 763 -56.35 44.44 -37.07
CA VAL A 763 -56.92 45.80 -37.22
C VAL A 763 -55.78 46.80 -37.50
N ALA A 764 -56.04 47.78 -38.36
CA ALA A 764 -55.15 48.69 -39.11
C ALA A 764 -54.47 49.81 -38.27
N PRO A 765 -53.53 50.59 -38.85
CA PRO A 765 -52.54 51.39 -38.12
C PRO A 765 -52.99 52.83 -37.85
N ILE A 766 -52.63 53.37 -36.68
CA ILE A 766 -52.60 54.82 -36.45
C ILE A 766 -51.13 55.23 -36.27
N VAL A 767 -50.71 56.12 -37.14
CA VAL A 767 -49.41 56.79 -37.19
C VAL A 767 -49.35 57.86 -36.10
N VAL A 768 -48.36 57.80 -35.20
CA VAL A 768 -47.91 58.95 -34.39
C VAL A 768 -46.37 58.92 -34.29
N PRO A 769 -45.65 60.01 -34.64
CA PRO A 769 -44.19 60.11 -34.57
C PRO A 769 -43.69 60.49 -33.16
N PRO A 770 -42.36 60.45 -32.90
CA PRO A 770 -41.79 60.01 -31.63
C PRO A 770 -41.63 61.15 -30.62
N GLN A 771 -41.81 60.84 -29.33
CA GLN A 771 -41.30 61.68 -28.26
C GLN A 771 -40.28 60.94 -27.39
N LEU A 772 -39.10 61.54 -27.36
CA LEU A 772 -37.99 61.32 -26.45
C LEU A 772 -38.45 61.14 -25.00
N ILE A 773 -38.19 59.97 -24.41
CA ILE A 773 -38.05 59.85 -22.97
C ILE A 773 -36.72 59.18 -22.65
N ARG A 774 -35.90 59.97 -21.99
CA ARG A 774 -34.54 59.73 -21.52
C ARG A 774 -34.63 58.83 -20.29
N SER A 775 -34.41 57.52 -20.43
CA SER A 775 -34.37 56.59 -19.30
C SER A 775 -33.00 56.61 -18.63
N ALA A 776 -32.99 57.01 -17.36
CA ALA A 776 -31.83 57.04 -16.48
C ALA A 776 -31.26 55.63 -16.23
N SER A 777 -29.94 55.51 -16.37
CA SER A 777 -29.17 54.32 -16.01
C SER A 777 -29.08 54.19 -14.48
N PHE A 778 -29.77 53.21 -13.90
CA PHE A 778 -29.51 52.78 -12.53
C PHE A 778 -28.36 51.77 -12.52
N ARG A 779 -27.18 52.19 -12.04
CA ARG A 779 -26.12 51.27 -11.61
C ARG A 779 -26.56 50.60 -10.31
N ARG A 780 -26.89 49.30 -10.33
CA ARG A 780 -26.92 48.50 -9.10
C ARG A 780 -25.54 47.94 -8.81
N LEU A 781 -24.96 48.44 -7.72
CA LEU A 781 -23.87 47.82 -6.99
C LEU A 781 -24.41 46.54 -6.33
N SER A 782 -23.89 45.37 -6.71
CA SER A 782 -24.12 44.14 -5.94
C SER A 782 -23.20 44.16 -4.73
N ALA A 783 -23.77 44.51 -3.58
CA ALA A 783 -23.14 44.37 -2.29
C ALA A 783 -23.13 42.89 -1.89
N VAL A 784 -21.94 42.30 -1.83
CA VAL A 784 -21.71 41.01 -1.16
C VAL A 784 -21.78 41.27 0.34
N SER A 785 -22.73 40.63 1.03
CA SER A 785 -22.83 40.69 2.48
C SER A 785 -21.62 40.00 3.13
N PRO A 786 -20.91 40.64 4.08
CA PRO A 786 -19.81 40.01 4.80
C PRO A 786 -20.33 39.04 5.88
N VAL A 787 -19.57 37.97 6.06
CA VAL A 787 -19.69 36.96 7.13
C VAL A 787 -19.47 37.64 8.51
N PRO A 788 -20.22 37.30 9.57
CA PRO A 788 -20.09 37.96 10.87
C PRO A 788 -18.76 37.61 11.56
N GLU A 789 -17.99 38.65 11.91
CA GLU A 789 -16.80 38.58 12.77
C GLU A 789 -17.20 38.42 14.25
N LEU A 790 -16.54 37.49 14.95
CA LEU A 790 -16.51 37.44 16.43
C LEU A 790 -15.27 38.20 16.95
N PRO A 791 -15.36 38.87 18.11
CA PRO A 791 -14.42 39.91 18.49
C PRO A 791 -13.11 39.37 19.09
N ALA A 792 -11.98 39.83 18.55
CA ALA A 792 -10.66 39.67 19.14
C ALA A 792 -10.32 40.88 20.04
N LEU A 793 -10.26 40.62 21.35
CA LEU A 793 -9.73 41.51 22.37
C LEU A 793 -8.20 41.36 22.39
N CYS A 794 -7.43 42.38 21.98
CA CYS A 794 -6.06 42.54 22.48
C CYS A 794 -5.57 43.99 22.34
N LYS A 795 -5.23 44.60 23.47
CA LYS A 795 -4.72 45.97 23.60
C LYS A 795 -3.21 46.04 23.32
N ARG A 796 -2.83 47.17 22.70
CA ARG A 796 -1.53 47.90 22.69
C ARG A 796 -0.57 47.53 23.84
N THR A 797 0.75 47.53 23.63
CA THR A 797 1.54 48.76 23.39
C THR A 797 2.85 48.52 22.64
N SER A 798 3.19 49.48 21.79
CA SER A 798 4.48 49.70 21.15
C SER A 798 5.36 50.60 22.03
N GLU A 799 6.62 50.24 22.24
CA GLU A 799 7.65 51.21 22.62
C GLU A 799 8.86 51.13 21.68
N PHE A 800 9.26 52.34 21.31
CA PHE A 800 10.26 52.76 20.35
C PHE A 800 11.60 52.85 21.08
N VAL A 801 12.67 52.18 20.64
CA VAL A 801 14.04 52.55 21.05
C VAL A 801 15.00 52.44 19.88
N ARG A 802 15.75 53.53 19.70
CA ARG A 802 16.72 53.85 18.65
C ARG A 802 17.97 52.97 18.68
N SER A 803 18.59 52.84 17.50
CA SER A 803 19.97 52.39 17.27
C SER A 803 21.01 53.25 18.01
N PRO A 804 22.24 52.74 18.12
CA PRO A 804 23.31 53.45 17.42
C PRO A 804 24.31 52.56 16.67
N THR A 805 24.87 53.20 15.65
CA THR A 805 26.02 52.89 14.79
C THR A 805 27.36 52.77 15.52
N VAL A 806 28.40 52.41 14.73
CA VAL A 806 29.88 52.42 14.98
C VAL A 806 30.44 51.00 15.19
N GLY A 807 31.52 50.53 14.55
CA GLY A 807 32.49 51.18 13.70
C GLY A 807 33.44 50.20 13.00
N ARG A 808 34.14 50.76 12.03
CA ARG A 808 35.12 50.21 11.09
C ARG A 808 36.49 50.08 11.74
N ARG A 809 37.20 48.94 11.60
CA ARG A 809 38.68 48.93 11.60
C ARG A 809 39.26 47.73 10.84
N ARG A 810 40.10 48.05 9.85
CA ARG A 810 41.09 47.20 9.18
C ARG A 810 42.34 47.13 10.06
N SER A 811 43.02 45.99 10.11
CA SER A 811 44.45 45.87 9.77
C SER A 811 44.94 44.42 9.84
N SER A 812 45.71 44.10 8.80
CA SER A 812 46.63 43.00 8.53
C SER A 812 47.58 42.60 9.67
N VAL A 813 48.09 41.36 9.63
CA VAL A 813 49.50 41.02 9.36
C VAL A 813 49.71 39.49 9.28
N THR A 814 50.51 39.12 8.28
CA THR A 814 51.26 37.89 7.89
C THR A 814 51.97 37.17 9.06
N GLU A 815 52.38 35.89 9.06
CA GLU A 815 53.11 35.10 8.05
C GLU A 815 53.30 33.61 8.51
N GLN A 816 53.31 32.66 7.54
CA GLN A 816 54.13 31.42 7.42
C GLN A 816 54.11 30.30 8.51
N LEU A 817 54.09 28.98 8.24
CA LEU A 817 54.67 28.14 7.16
C LEU A 817 54.00 26.74 7.08
N ALA A 818 53.78 26.25 5.83
CA ALA A 818 53.90 24.88 5.25
C ALA A 818 53.57 23.59 6.08
N SER A 819 52.96 22.50 5.58
CA SER A 819 52.61 22.02 4.23
C SER A 819 51.81 20.69 4.27
N ILE A 820 51.28 20.34 3.09
CA ILE A 820 50.82 19.02 2.56
C ILE A 820 49.31 18.94 2.30
N GLY A 821 49.00 18.88 1.01
CA GLY A 821 47.74 19.28 0.41
C GLY A 821 46.77 18.18 0.06
N LEU A 822 45.51 18.60 -0.08
CA LEU A 822 44.49 18.04 -0.95
C LEU A 822 43.75 19.22 -1.56
N THR A 823 43.96 19.42 -2.86
CA THR A 823 43.38 20.48 -3.68
C THR A 823 41.86 20.30 -3.78
N SER A 824 41.12 21.18 -3.09
CA SER A 824 39.69 21.41 -3.33
C SER A 824 39.53 22.54 -4.36
N PRO A 825 38.69 22.40 -5.40
CA PRO A 825 38.29 23.55 -6.19
C PRO A 825 37.27 24.36 -5.39
N SER A 826 37.67 25.56 -4.97
CA SER A 826 36.81 26.57 -4.39
C SER A 826 35.91 27.17 -5.47
N ILE A 827 34.71 26.62 -5.62
CA ILE A 827 33.64 27.29 -6.36
C ILE A 827 32.97 28.28 -5.41
N ASN A 828 33.28 29.56 -5.59
CA ASN A 828 32.45 30.66 -5.10
C ASN A 828 31.06 30.54 -5.74
N MET A 829 30.09 29.99 -5.01
CA MET A 829 28.67 30.10 -5.37
C MET A 829 27.94 30.97 -4.35
N SER A 830 27.99 32.28 -4.62
CA SER A 830 26.94 33.23 -4.24
C SER A 830 25.73 33.02 -5.16
N GLY A 831 25.20 31.79 -5.20
CA GLY A 831 24.02 31.44 -5.99
C GLY A 831 22.78 31.58 -5.12
N GLY A 832 21.99 32.63 -5.35
CA GLY A 832 20.63 32.70 -4.81
C GLY A 832 19.86 31.43 -5.16
N LEU A 833 18.93 31.04 -4.28
CA LEU A 833 17.91 30.03 -4.56
C LEU A 833 17.23 30.37 -5.89
N SER A 834 17.78 29.86 -7.00
CA SER A 834 17.17 29.96 -8.32
C SER A 834 15.94 29.09 -8.24
N THR A 835 14.80 29.76 -8.07
CA THR A 835 13.46 29.22 -8.17
C THR A 835 13.46 28.21 -9.30
N TYR A 836 13.10 26.96 -9.01
CA TYR A 836 12.95 25.91 -10.02
C TYR A 836 11.90 26.38 -11.03
N GLN A 837 12.36 27.04 -12.10
CA GLN A 837 11.64 27.07 -13.35
C GLN A 837 11.94 25.72 -13.99
N PRO A 838 10.92 24.91 -14.31
CA PRO A 838 11.15 23.68 -15.06
C PRO A 838 11.89 24.06 -16.35
N ARG A 839 13.18 23.75 -16.41
CA ARG A 839 13.99 23.99 -17.60
C ARG A 839 13.36 23.14 -18.69
N ARG A 840 12.97 23.80 -19.80
CA ARG A 840 12.35 23.18 -20.98
C ARG A 840 13.19 22.00 -21.45
N SER A 841 12.78 20.81 -21.07
CA SER A 841 13.13 19.56 -21.74
C SER A 841 11.91 18.66 -21.75
N SER A 842 10.78 19.19 -22.22
CA SER A 842 9.81 18.31 -22.89
C SER A 842 10.41 18.01 -24.26
N LEU A 843 11.23 16.96 -24.34
CA LEU A 843 11.22 16.14 -25.55
C LEU A 843 9.78 15.66 -25.69
N GLN A 844 8.99 16.39 -26.49
CA GLN A 844 7.69 15.90 -26.92
C GLN A 844 7.97 14.54 -27.58
N PRO A 845 7.27 13.45 -27.18
CA PRO A 845 7.32 12.25 -27.99
C PRO A 845 6.89 12.65 -29.40
N PRO A 846 7.66 12.28 -30.45
CA PRO A 846 7.31 12.61 -31.82
C PRO A 846 5.95 11.97 -32.11
N GLY A 847 4.88 12.78 -32.17
CA GLY A 847 3.50 12.32 -32.36
C GLY A 847 2.45 12.91 -31.42
N ALA A 848 2.80 13.63 -30.35
CA ALA A 848 1.79 14.29 -29.50
C ALA A 848 1.20 15.52 -30.22
N THR A 849 -0.01 15.36 -30.79
CA THR A 849 -0.81 16.48 -31.30
C THR A 849 -0.93 17.55 -30.22
N PRO A 850 -0.67 18.84 -30.51
CA PRO A 850 -0.91 19.90 -29.54
C PRO A 850 -2.36 19.80 -29.07
N ALA A 851 -2.60 19.78 -27.76
CA ALA A 851 -3.95 19.75 -27.25
C ALA A 851 -4.69 20.99 -27.76
N VAL A 852 -5.66 20.73 -28.63
CA VAL A 852 -6.56 21.73 -29.17
C VAL A 852 -7.78 21.73 -28.27
N VAL A 853 -8.10 22.89 -27.70
CA VAL A 853 -9.38 23.13 -27.03
C VAL A 853 -10.50 22.70 -27.98
N LYS A 854 -11.33 21.75 -27.56
CA LYS A 854 -12.38 21.18 -28.42
C LYS A 854 -13.47 22.22 -28.63
N LEU A 855 -13.71 22.56 -29.90
CA LEU A 855 -14.72 23.54 -30.28
C LEU A 855 -16.14 23.10 -29.90
N GLU A 856 -16.41 21.79 -29.89
CA GLU A 856 -17.68 21.20 -29.45
C GLU A 856 -17.94 21.45 -27.96
N VAL A 857 -16.90 21.31 -27.12
CA VAL A 857 -17.02 21.58 -25.68
C VAL A 857 -17.27 23.06 -25.46
N LEU A 858 -16.60 23.94 -26.21
CA LEU A 858 -16.85 25.38 -26.14
C LEU A 858 -18.28 25.74 -26.58
N ALA A 859 -18.79 25.15 -27.66
CA ALA A 859 -20.16 25.36 -28.11
C ALA A 859 -21.18 24.93 -27.04
N ALA A 860 -20.94 23.82 -26.37
CA ALA A 860 -21.76 23.38 -25.23
C ALA A 860 -21.66 24.34 -24.04
N VAL A 861 -20.46 24.86 -23.74
CA VAL A 861 -20.27 25.91 -22.71
C VAL A 861 -21.08 27.16 -23.05
N ASP A 862 -20.98 27.66 -24.27
CA ASP A 862 -21.69 28.87 -24.72
C ASP A 862 -23.21 28.65 -24.69
N GLN A 863 -23.69 27.48 -25.11
CA GLN A 863 -25.10 27.10 -25.03
C GLN A 863 -25.59 27.12 -23.58
N ARG A 864 -24.86 26.49 -22.65
CA ARG A 864 -25.25 26.46 -21.23
C ARG A 864 -25.27 27.86 -20.60
N ARG A 865 -24.27 28.68 -20.88
CA ARG A 865 -24.21 30.07 -20.39
C ARG A 865 -25.35 30.92 -20.96
N SER A 866 -25.66 30.76 -22.24
CA SER A 866 -26.78 31.44 -22.89
C SER A 866 -28.12 31.05 -22.27
N GLN A 867 -28.38 29.75 -22.09
CA GLN A 867 -29.61 29.26 -21.47
C GLN A 867 -29.77 29.73 -20.02
N ARG A 868 -28.69 29.70 -19.20
CA ARG A 868 -28.71 30.28 -17.85
C ARG A 868 -28.95 31.79 -17.88
N GLY A 869 -28.30 32.52 -18.78
CA GLY A 869 -28.49 33.96 -18.93
C GLY A 869 -29.94 34.32 -19.28
N GLN A 870 -30.54 33.59 -20.23
CA GLN A 870 -31.96 33.73 -20.59
C GLN A 870 -32.88 33.46 -19.40
N PHE A 871 -32.62 32.39 -18.65
CA PHE A 871 -33.39 32.09 -17.44
C PHE A 871 -33.32 33.23 -16.42
N ILE A 872 -32.12 33.74 -16.13
CA ILE A 872 -31.91 34.84 -15.17
C ILE A 872 -32.62 36.11 -15.66
N GLU A 873 -32.45 36.49 -16.93
CA GLU A 873 -33.07 37.69 -17.50
C GLU A 873 -34.61 37.64 -17.47
N ILE A 874 -35.19 36.48 -17.82
CA ILE A 874 -36.64 36.27 -17.78
C ILE A 874 -37.16 36.31 -16.34
N LEU A 875 -36.43 35.69 -15.41
CA LEU A 875 -36.80 35.66 -14.00
C LEU A 875 -36.71 37.05 -13.35
N ASP A 876 -35.64 37.80 -13.62
CA ASP A 876 -35.48 39.18 -13.14
C ASP A 876 -36.59 40.08 -13.70
N ARG A 877 -36.94 39.93 -14.98
CA ARG A 877 -38.07 40.65 -15.59
C ARG A 877 -39.39 40.30 -14.91
N ALA A 878 -39.63 39.03 -14.61
CA ALA A 878 -40.84 38.60 -13.89
C ALA A 878 -40.88 39.20 -12.47
N TYR A 879 -39.74 39.23 -11.78
CA TYR A 879 -39.62 39.81 -10.44
C TYR A 879 -39.84 41.33 -10.45
N ASP A 880 -39.24 42.06 -11.39
CA ASP A 880 -39.41 43.51 -11.54
C ASP A 880 -40.87 43.86 -11.88
N LEU A 881 -41.52 43.09 -12.74
CA LEU A 881 -42.95 43.25 -13.02
C LEU A 881 -43.78 43.02 -11.75
N HIS A 882 -43.51 41.96 -11.00
CA HIS A 882 -44.19 41.68 -9.73
C HIS A 882 -44.03 42.82 -8.72
N ALA A 883 -42.80 43.32 -8.55
CA ALA A 883 -42.49 44.44 -7.67
C ALA A 883 -43.20 45.74 -8.11
N ALA A 884 -43.28 45.99 -9.42
CA ALA A 884 -43.98 47.13 -10.00
C ALA A 884 -45.51 47.04 -9.83
N THR A 885 -46.13 45.85 -9.95
CA THR A 885 -47.59 45.67 -9.79
C THR A 885 -48.13 46.01 -8.39
N ARG A 886 -47.28 46.16 -7.37
CA ARG A 886 -47.71 46.74 -6.08
C ARG A 886 -48.14 48.21 -6.22
N LEU A 887 -47.82 48.85 -7.35
CA LEU A 887 -48.31 50.16 -7.80
C LEU A 887 -49.27 49.89 -8.97
N HIS A 888 -50.54 50.30 -8.83
CA HIS A 888 -51.67 49.88 -9.66
C HIS A 888 -51.45 49.88 -11.19
N CYS A 889 -51.96 48.80 -11.83
CA CYS A 889 -52.23 48.59 -13.26
C CYS A 889 -51.03 48.31 -14.20
N ILE A 890 -50.75 47.02 -14.45
CA ILE A 890 -50.63 46.35 -15.78
C ILE A 890 -50.32 44.85 -15.51
N ARG A 891 -51.22 43.94 -15.89
CA ARG A 891 -51.07 42.46 -15.73
C ARG A 891 -50.46 41.76 -16.95
N PHE A 892 -50.20 42.48 -18.04
CA PHE A 892 -49.74 41.89 -19.29
C PHE A 892 -48.24 41.59 -19.25
N GLY A 893 -47.86 40.34 -19.53
CA GLY A 893 -46.46 39.89 -19.63
C GLY A 893 -45.89 39.21 -18.38
N PHE A 894 -46.48 39.39 -17.19
CA PHE A 894 -46.01 38.70 -15.98
C PHE A 894 -46.20 37.18 -16.06
N ALA A 895 -47.43 36.74 -16.38
CA ALA A 895 -47.77 35.32 -16.47
C ALA A 895 -46.97 34.59 -17.56
N GLU A 896 -46.66 35.28 -18.66
CA GLU A 896 -45.85 34.73 -19.75
C GLU A 896 -44.38 34.59 -19.31
N ALA A 897 -43.81 35.64 -18.69
CA ALA A 897 -42.42 35.61 -18.21
C ALA A 897 -42.21 34.52 -17.14
N ILE A 898 -43.12 34.40 -16.18
CA ILE A 898 -43.00 33.37 -15.13
C ILE A 898 -43.14 31.96 -15.71
N GLN A 899 -44.06 31.76 -16.67
CA GLN A 899 -44.24 30.48 -17.34
C GLN A 899 -43.00 30.11 -18.16
N SER A 900 -42.41 31.05 -18.90
CA SER A 900 -41.15 30.83 -19.62
C SER A 900 -39.96 30.53 -18.69
N ALA A 901 -39.87 31.19 -17.53
CA ALA A 901 -38.85 30.89 -16.53
C ALA A 901 -39.01 29.46 -15.97
N ILE A 902 -40.24 29.03 -15.69
CA ILE A 902 -40.58 27.67 -15.25
C ILE A 902 -40.23 26.65 -16.33
N GLU A 903 -40.60 26.90 -17.58
CA GLU A 903 -40.25 26.02 -18.70
C GLU A 903 -38.74 25.86 -18.84
N LEU A 904 -37.98 26.96 -18.77
CA LEU A 904 -36.52 26.92 -18.79
C LEU A 904 -35.95 26.14 -17.60
N TYR A 905 -36.51 26.34 -16.40
CA TYR A 905 -36.13 25.61 -15.18
C TYR A 905 -36.24 24.09 -15.37
N TYR A 906 -37.29 23.60 -16.04
CA TYR A 906 -37.48 22.16 -16.30
C TYR A 906 -36.85 21.66 -17.62
N SER A 907 -36.43 22.55 -18.52
CA SER A 907 -36.01 22.19 -19.88
C SER A 907 -34.63 21.53 -20.00
N SER A 908 -33.69 21.76 -19.06
CA SER A 908 -32.35 21.16 -19.16
C SER A 908 -31.65 20.92 -17.82
N LEU A 909 -31.49 19.63 -17.47
CA LEU A 909 -30.63 19.18 -16.37
C LEU A 909 -29.14 19.54 -16.59
N GLU A 910 -28.76 19.86 -17.82
CA GLU A 910 -27.38 20.10 -18.23
C GLU A 910 -26.87 21.52 -17.90
N CYS A 911 -27.74 22.48 -17.55
CA CYS A 911 -27.36 23.87 -17.32
C CYS A 911 -27.24 24.25 -15.83
N ALA A 912 -27.35 23.30 -14.91
CA ALA A 912 -27.38 23.54 -13.45
C ALA A 912 -28.36 24.64 -13.01
N ILE A 913 -29.46 24.88 -13.75
CA ILE A 913 -30.43 25.91 -13.40
C ILE A 913 -31.07 25.59 -12.05
N HIS A 914 -31.38 24.32 -11.79
CA HIS A 914 -31.88 23.85 -10.49
C HIS A 914 -30.93 24.22 -9.33
N ASP A 915 -29.65 23.84 -9.42
CA ASP A 915 -28.65 24.14 -8.38
C ASP A 915 -28.35 25.65 -8.28
N TYR A 916 -28.47 26.41 -9.37
CA TYR A 916 -28.37 27.87 -9.36
C TYR A 916 -29.49 28.50 -8.52
N VAL A 917 -30.74 28.11 -8.77
CA VAL A 917 -31.91 28.59 -8.03
C VAL A 917 -31.79 28.27 -6.54
N GLU A 918 -31.29 27.08 -6.20
CA GLU A 918 -31.11 26.68 -4.80
C GLU A 918 -29.93 27.37 -4.08
N THR A 919 -28.86 27.72 -4.79
CA THR A 919 -27.57 28.05 -4.12
C THR A 919 -26.99 29.44 -4.42
N ALA A 920 -27.52 30.13 -5.42
CA ALA A 920 -26.95 31.39 -5.92
C ALA A 920 -27.99 32.46 -6.29
N LEU A 921 -29.25 32.09 -6.47
CA LEU A 921 -30.33 33.05 -6.69
C LEU A 921 -30.51 33.94 -5.45
N ASP A 922 -30.81 35.22 -5.68
CA ASP A 922 -31.09 36.16 -4.60
C ASP A 922 -32.27 35.64 -3.74
N PRO A 923 -32.17 35.65 -2.39
CA PRO A 923 -33.22 35.11 -1.52
C PRO A 923 -34.61 35.71 -1.78
N ALA A 924 -34.71 37.00 -2.11
CA ALA A 924 -36.00 37.65 -2.37
C ALA A 924 -36.59 37.18 -3.71
N VAL A 925 -35.75 36.98 -4.72
CA VAL A 925 -36.17 36.43 -6.02
C VAL A 925 -36.54 34.95 -5.89
N TYR A 926 -35.81 34.19 -5.06
CA TYR A 926 -36.13 32.80 -4.75
C TYR A 926 -37.48 32.66 -4.04
N GLU A 927 -37.73 33.45 -2.99
CA GLU A 927 -39.01 33.46 -2.27
C GLU A 927 -40.18 33.86 -3.19
N PHE A 928 -39.95 34.76 -4.14
CA PHE A 928 -40.91 35.10 -5.18
C PHE A 928 -41.16 33.93 -6.14
N PHE A 929 -40.11 33.23 -6.56
CA PHE A 929 -40.21 32.18 -7.58
C PHE A 929 -40.78 30.87 -7.04
N LEU A 930 -40.52 30.53 -5.78
CA LEU A 930 -40.85 29.25 -5.17
C LEU A 930 -42.36 28.89 -5.20
N PRO A 931 -43.32 29.81 -4.93
CA PRO A 931 -44.74 29.53 -5.07
C PRO A 931 -45.17 29.19 -6.50
N HIS A 932 -44.50 29.78 -7.50
CA HIS A 932 -44.80 29.52 -8.90
C HIS A 932 -44.24 28.17 -9.35
N LEU A 933 -43.07 27.78 -8.84
CA LEU A 933 -42.52 26.44 -9.03
C LEU A 933 -43.40 25.35 -8.41
N SER A 934 -43.92 25.56 -7.19
CA SER A 934 -44.75 24.56 -6.51
C SER A 934 -46.16 24.42 -7.09
N ALA A 935 -46.70 25.49 -7.68
CA ALA A 935 -47.98 25.48 -8.36
C ALA A 935 -47.92 24.83 -9.76
N TYR A 936 -46.73 24.74 -10.35
CA TYR A 936 -46.55 24.14 -11.66
C TYR A 936 -46.56 22.61 -11.59
N VAL A 937 -47.56 22.00 -12.24
CA VAL A 937 -47.58 20.57 -12.49
C VAL A 937 -46.88 20.33 -13.82
N PRO A 938 -45.66 19.77 -13.84
CA PRO A 938 -45.00 19.50 -15.10
C PRO A 938 -45.89 18.56 -15.93
N PRO A 939 -46.10 18.84 -17.23
CA PRO A 939 -46.85 17.93 -18.08
C PRO A 939 -46.18 16.57 -17.98
N THR A 940 -46.94 15.56 -17.52
CA THR A 940 -46.45 14.19 -17.37
C THR A 940 -45.69 13.85 -18.65
N PRO A 941 -44.39 13.52 -18.59
CA PRO A 941 -43.64 13.24 -19.79
C PRO A 941 -44.33 12.06 -20.46
N THR A 942 -44.99 12.31 -21.59
CA THR A 942 -45.44 11.23 -22.46
C THR A 942 -44.19 10.42 -22.72
N LEU A 943 -44.11 9.21 -22.17
CA LEU A 943 -42.98 8.30 -22.25
C LEU A 943 -42.68 8.03 -23.73
N ARG A 944 -41.92 8.93 -24.35
CA ARG A 944 -41.40 8.76 -25.69
C ARG A 944 -40.33 7.71 -25.53
N ARG A 945 -40.71 6.43 -25.73
CA ARG A 945 -39.83 5.25 -25.77
C ARG A 945 -38.53 5.65 -26.47
N ARG A 946 -37.48 5.95 -25.70
CA ARG A 946 -36.12 6.04 -26.23
C ARG A 946 -35.76 4.62 -26.61
N SER A 947 -35.58 4.37 -27.91
CA SER A 947 -35.13 3.07 -28.43
C SER A 947 -33.81 2.71 -27.77
N TRP A 948 -33.75 1.54 -27.16
CA TRP A 948 -32.62 0.97 -26.41
C TRP A 948 -31.32 0.76 -27.22
N TRP A 949 -31.27 1.15 -28.50
CA TRP A 949 -30.20 0.80 -29.45
C TRP A 949 -29.05 1.83 -29.58
N ARG A 950 -28.92 2.80 -28.68
CA ARG A 950 -27.73 3.68 -28.63
C ARG A 950 -27.24 3.84 -27.19
N GLN A 951 -26.45 2.87 -26.73
CA GLN A 951 -25.40 3.02 -25.73
C GLN A 951 -24.18 2.24 -26.20
#